data_AF-A0A1A6H7N7-F1
#
_entry.id   AF-A0A1A6H7N7-F1
#
_cell.length_a   1.000
_cell.length_b   1.000
_cell.length_c   1.000
_cell.angle_alpha   90.00
_cell.angle_beta   90.00
_cell.angle_gamma   90.00
#
_symmetry.space_group_name_H-M   'P 1'
#
loop_
_entity.id
_entity.type
_entity.pdbx_description
1 polymer ?
#
loop_
_entity_poly.entity_id
_entity_poly.type
_entity_poly.pdbx_seq_one_letter_code
_entity_poly.pdbx_strand_id
1 'polypeptide(L)'
;GDQGEDTSFDLFSISNINRKTIGAKQFRGPDPGVPAYRFVRFDYIPPVKTEDLSRIVKLAKRKEGFFLTAQLKQDRKSRGTLLVLEGPSTSQRQFEIVSNGPGDTLDLNYWIEGTQHTNFLEDVGLADSQWRNVTVQVASDTYSLYVGCDLIDSVTLEEPFYEQLQADRSRMYVAKGASRESHFRGLLQNVHLMFADSIEDILSKKGCQHSQGAEVNTISEHTETLHLSPHITTDLVGQGVEKTQEVCTHSCEELSNMMNELSGLHVMVSQLSKNLERVSNDNQFLLELIGGPLKTRNMSACVQEGRIFAENETWVVDSCTTCTCKKFKTVCHQITCSPATCANPSFVEGECCPSCSHSSDNDEDWSPWAEWTECSVTCGSGTQQRGRSCDVTSNTCLGPSIQTRACSLGKCDTRIRQNGGWSHWSPWSSCSVTCGVGNVTRIRLCNSPVPQMGGKNCKGSGRETKTCQGIPCPIDGRWSPWSPWSACTVTCAGGIRERTRVCNSPEPQYGGKDCVGDVKEHQMCNKRSCPIDGCLSNPCFPGAKCNSFPDGSWSCGSCPVGFLGNGTHCEDLDECAVATDICFSTNKVSRCVNTNPGFHCLPCPPRYKGSQPFGVGLEAARTEKQVCEPENPCKDKTHNCHKHAECIYLGHFSDPMYKCECQTGYAGDGLICGEDSDLDGWPNSNLVCATNATYHCIKDNCPKLPNSGQEDFDKDGIGDACDEDDDNDGVSDEKVGWALLSNT
;
A
#
# COMPACT_ATOMS: atom_id res chain seq x y z
N GLY A 1 -11.95 -36.82 -25.21
CA GLY A 1 -13.11 -36.41 -24.41
C GLY A 1 -12.56 -35.97 -23.09
N ASP A 2 -12.21 -34.70 -23.00
CA ASP A 2 -11.56 -34.10 -21.84
C ASP A 2 -12.63 -33.31 -21.10
N GLN A 3 -13.25 -33.94 -20.09
CA GLN A 3 -14.09 -33.23 -19.15
C GLN A 3 -13.15 -32.41 -18.27
N GLY A 4 -13.25 -31.08 -18.34
CA GLY A 4 -12.37 -30.15 -17.63
C GLY A 4 -12.22 -30.55 -16.16
N GLU A 5 -11.00 -30.86 -15.75
CA GLU A 5 -10.70 -31.12 -14.34
C GLU A 5 -10.91 -29.81 -13.57
N ASP A 6 -11.87 -29.80 -12.63
CA ASP A 6 -12.01 -28.67 -11.70
C ASP A 6 -10.69 -28.45 -10.96
N THR A 7 -10.11 -27.26 -11.12
CA THR A 7 -8.86 -26.82 -10.48
C THR A 7 -9.10 -26.07 -9.16
N SER A 8 -10.35 -26.00 -8.71
CA SER A 8 -10.77 -25.32 -7.48
C SER A 8 -11.74 -26.20 -6.70
N PHE A 9 -11.49 -26.35 -5.40
CA PHE A 9 -12.26 -27.20 -4.51
C PHE A 9 -12.77 -26.39 -3.30
N ASP A 10 -14.09 -26.20 -3.21
CA ASP A 10 -14.73 -25.66 -2.00
C ASP A 10 -14.73 -26.74 -0.91
N LEU A 11 -13.91 -26.53 0.12
CA LEU A 11 -13.71 -27.52 1.17
C LEU A 11 -14.97 -27.73 2.04
N PHE A 12 -15.86 -26.74 2.14
CA PHE A 12 -17.13 -26.92 2.86
C PHE A 12 -18.11 -27.76 2.05
N SER A 13 -18.21 -27.50 0.74
CA SER A 13 -19.09 -28.25 -0.16
C SER A 13 -18.69 -29.73 -0.24
N ILE A 14 -17.41 -30.02 -0.51
CA ILE A 14 -16.92 -31.40 -0.64
C ILE A 14 -16.91 -32.17 0.69
N SER A 15 -16.82 -31.48 1.82
CA SER A 15 -16.95 -32.10 3.16
C SER A 15 -18.42 -32.21 3.60
N ASN A 16 -19.39 -31.72 2.82
CA ASN A 16 -20.81 -31.66 3.21
C ASN A 16 -21.05 -30.87 4.52
N ILE A 17 -20.29 -29.80 4.72
CA ILE A 17 -20.49 -28.84 5.82
C ILE A 17 -21.60 -27.87 5.40
N ASN A 18 -22.75 -28.02 6.04
CA ASN A 18 -23.94 -27.23 5.76
C ASN A 18 -24.71 -26.91 7.06
N ARG A 19 -25.87 -26.26 6.96
CA ARG A 19 -26.70 -25.89 8.12
C ARG A 19 -27.10 -27.08 9.03
N LYS A 20 -27.12 -28.31 8.51
CA LYS A 20 -27.49 -29.53 9.23
C LYS A 20 -26.30 -30.22 9.90
N THR A 21 -25.07 -29.76 9.66
CA THR A 21 -23.86 -30.36 10.23
C THR A 21 -23.81 -30.11 11.73
N ILE A 22 -23.81 -31.17 12.54
CA ILE A 22 -23.84 -31.08 14.02
C ILE A 22 -22.62 -30.31 14.56
N GLY A 23 -21.47 -30.46 13.91
CA GLY A 23 -20.20 -29.83 14.29
C GLY A 23 -20.08 -28.33 13.99
N ALA A 24 -20.97 -27.76 13.17
CA ALA A 24 -20.84 -26.41 12.64
C ALA A 24 -22.16 -25.61 12.74
N LYS A 25 -22.08 -24.35 13.14
CA LYS A 25 -23.22 -23.42 13.15
C LYS A 25 -23.03 -22.36 12.06
N GLN A 26 -24.08 -22.14 11.28
CA GLN A 26 -24.09 -21.18 10.19
C GLN A 26 -24.29 -19.73 10.69
N PHE A 27 -23.52 -18.80 10.13
CA PHE A 27 -23.56 -17.36 10.37
C PHE A 27 -23.48 -16.60 9.03
N ARG A 28 -23.67 -15.27 9.09
CA ARG A 28 -23.42 -14.37 7.95
C ARG A 28 -21.97 -13.89 7.98
N GLY A 29 -21.29 -13.93 6.85
CA GLY A 29 -19.94 -13.40 6.67
C GLY A 29 -19.91 -12.17 5.76
N PRO A 30 -18.71 -11.68 5.41
CA PRO A 30 -18.49 -10.58 4.47
C PRO A 30 -19.12 -10.82 3.09
N ASP A 31 -19.11 -12.06 2.60
CA ASP A 31 -19.85 -12.42 1.39
C ASP A 31 -21.32 -12.73 1.74
N PRO A 32 -22.31 -11.95 1.27
CA PRO A 32 -23.72 -12.18 1.57
C PRO A 32 -24.29 -13.41 0.83
N GLY A 33 -23.63 -13.88 -0.24
CA GLY A 33 -24.08 -15.02 -1.04
C GLY A 33 -23.66 -16.38 -0.50
N VAL A 34 -22.65 -16.44 0.37
CA VAL A 34 -22.07 -17.69 0.89
C VAL A 34 -22.20 -17.76 2.41
N PRO A 35 -22.54 -18.90 3.02
CA PRO A 35 -22.57 -19.03 4.47
C PRO A 35 -21.17 -18.99 5.12
N ALA A 36 -21.06 -18.36 6.28
CA ALA A 36 -19.92 -18.52 7.18
C ALA A 36 -20.25 -19.57 8.26
N TYR A 37 -19.24 -20.28 8.78
CA TYR A 37 -19.44 -21.32 9.79
C TYR A 37 -18.57 -21.09 11.03
N ARG A 38 -19.18 -21.28 12.21
CA ARG A 38 -18.49 -21.41 13.51
C ARG A 38 -18.51 -22.87 13.93
N PHE A 39 -17.33 -23.43 14.20
CA PHE A 39 -17.18 -24.82 14.62
C PHE A 39 -17.34 -24.95 16.13
N VAL A 40 -18.14 -25.93 16.56
CA VAL A 40 -18.54 -26.10 17.98
C VAL A 40 -18.30 -27.52 18.49
N ARG A 41 -18.45 -28.54 17.64
CA ARG A 41 -18.22 -29.95 18.01
C ARG A 41 -17.34 -30.62 16.96
N PHE A 42 -16.03 -30.54 17.18
CA PHE A 42 -15.00 -30.96 16.22
C PHE A 42 -15.01 -32.47 15.92
N ASP A 43 -15.50 -33.30 16.83
CA ASP A 43 -15.66 -34.75 16.64
C ASP A 43 -16.71 -35.11 15.57
N TYR A 44 -17.63 -34.18 15.29
CA TYR A 44 -18.71 -34.35 14.31
C TYR A 44 -18.48 -33.54 13.03
N ILE A 45 -17.25 -33.04 12.80
CA ILE A 45 -16.89 -32.41 11.53
C ILE A 45 -16.61 -33.53 10.52
N PRO A 46 -17.38 -33.61 9.41
CA PRO A 46 -17.13 -34.59 8.36
C PRO A 46 -15.80 -34.29 7.66
N PRO A 47 -15.00 -35.32 7.30
CA PRO A 47 -13.84 -35.13 6.45
C PRO A 47 -14.25 -34.83 5.00
N VAL A 48 -13.32 -34.34 4.21
CA VAL A 48 -13.44 -34.26 2.74
C VAL A 48 -13.74 -35.65 2.19
N LYS A 49 -14.65 -35.75 1.20
CA LYS A 49 -14.95 -37.01 0.51
C LYS A 49 -13.69 -37.65 -0.06
N THR A 50 -13.60 -38.97 0.02
CA THR A 50 -12.43 -39.73 -0.43
C THR A 50 -12.11 -39.57 -1.91
N GLU A 51 -13.13 -39.43 -2.75
CA GLU A 51 -12.99 -39.20 -4.21
C GLU A 51 -12.34 -37.84 -4.49
N ASP A 52 -12.81 -36.78 -3.83
CA ASP A 52 -12.28 -35.43 -3.97
C ASP A 52 -10.87 -35.31 -3.36
N LEU A 53 -10.62 -35.98 -2.22
CA LEU A 53 -9.29 -36.05 -1.62
C LEU A 53 -8.26 -36.70 -2.56
N SER A 54 -8.64 -37.78 -3.26
CA SER A 54 -7.77 -38.42 -4.24
C SER A 54 -7.41 -37.48 -5.40
N ARG A 55 -8.38 -36.66 -5.85
CA ARG A 55 -8.14 -35.63 -6.88
C ARG A 55 -7.22 -34.52 -6.37
N ILE A 56 -7.47 -34.02 -5.17
CA ILE A 56 -6.66 -32.98 -4.52
C ILE A 56 -5.19 -33.40 -4.39
N VAL A 57 -4.92 -34.61 -3.88
CA VAL A 57 -3.54 -35.10 -3.71
C VAL A 57 -2.85 -35.30 -5.06
N LYS A 58 -3.56 -35.81 -6.09
CA LYS A 58 -3.01 -35.94 -7.45
C LYS A 58 -2.65 -34.57 -8.05
N LEU A 59 -3.51 -33.57 -7.85
CA LEU A 59 -3.27 -32.22 -8.33
C LEU A 59 -2.12 -31.54 -7.59
N ALA A 60 -2.02 -31.72 -6.27
CA ALA A 60 -0.92 -31.19 -5.47
C ALA A 60 0.44 -31.72 -5.93
N LYS A 61 0.52 -33.01 -6.29
CA LYS A 61 1.74 -33.59 -6.88
C LYS A 61 2.03 -33.07 -8.28
N ARG A 62 1.00 -32.92 -9.12
CA ARG A 62 1.16 -32.52 -10.52
C ARG A 62 1.51 -31.03 -10.68
N LYS A 63 0.98 -30.18 -9.80
CA LYS A 63 1.19 -28.73 -9.80
C LYS A 63 2.25 -28.30 -8.77
N GLU A 64 2.97 -29.25 -8.20
CA GLU A 64 4.04 -29.02 -7.22
C GLU A 64 3.61 -28.12 -6.07
N GLY A 65 2.40 -28.33 -5.54
CA GLY A 65 1.83 -27.50 -4.48
C GLY A 65 0.34 -27.18 -4.62
N PHE A 66 -0.12 -26.23 -3.81
CA PHE A 66 -1.49 -25.76 -3.77
C PHE A 66 -1.59 -24.35 -3.19
N PHE A 67 -2.74 -23.71 -3.43
CA PHE A 67 -3.09 -22.43 -2.84
C PHE A 67 -4.34 -22.58 -1.98
N LEU A 68 -4.25 -22.20 -0.71
CA LEU A 68 -5.39 -22.19 0.21
C LEU A 68 -5.91 -20.77 0.33
N THR A 69 -7.15 -20.55 -0.11
CA THR A 69 -7.84 -19.27 0.08
C THR A 69 -8.91 -19.42 1.16
N ALA A 70 -8.99 -18.45 2.07
CA ALA A 70 -10.01 -18.47 3.12
C ALA A 70 -10.36 -17.06 3.57
N GLN A 71 -11.61 -16.86 3.98
CA GLN A 71 -12.02 -15.69 4.74
C GLN A 71 -12.19 -16.14 6.19
N LEU A 72 -11.35 -15.62 7.09
CA LEU A 72 -11.32 -16.03 8.48
C LEU A 72 -11.52 -14.85 9.41
N LYS A 73 -12.24 -15.08 10.50
CA LYS A 73 -12.35 -14.17 11.64
C LYS A 73 -12.03 -14.97 12.89
N GLN A 74 -10.77 -14.96 13.27
CA GLN A 74 -10.24 -15.75 14.38
C GLN A 74 -10.36 -15.00 15.70
N ASP A 75 -10.73 -15.71 16.76
CA ASP A 75 -10.86 -15.12 18.10
C ASP A 75 -9.46 -14.66 18.59
N ARG A 76 -9.39 -13.50 19.27
CA ARG A 76 -8.12 -12.89 19.72
C ARG A 76 -7.22 -13.86 20.49
N LYS A 77 -5.92 -13.88 20.14
CA LYS A 77 -4.88 -14.71 20.78
C LYS A 77 -5.25 -16.21 20.84
N SER A 78 -6.08 -16.70 19.93
CA SER A 78 -6.36 -18.13 19.82
C SER A 78 -5.42 -18.79 18.82
N ARG A 79 -5.06 -20.05 19.07
CA ARG A 79 -4.39 -20.92 18.10
C ARG A 79 -5.45 -21.74 17.36
N GLY A 80 -5.36 -21.82 16.04
CA GLY A 80 -6.41 -22.44 15.23
C GLY A 80 -5.90 -23.06 13.93
N THR A 81 -6.09 -24.37 13.79
CA THR A 81 -5.78 -25.13 12.57
C THR A 81 -6.77 -24.80 11.45
N LEU A 82 -6.27 -24.32 10.31
CA LEU A 82 -7.10 -24.01 9.14
C LEU A 82 -7.39 -25.28 8.34
N LEU A 83 -6.33 -26.05 8.02
CA LEU A 83 -6.39 -27.24 7.19
C LEU A 83 -5.44 -28.31 7.72
N VAL A 84 -5.90 -29.56 7.74
CA VAL A 84 -5.08 -30.72 8.10
C VAL A 84 -5.33 -31.89 7.15
N LEU A 85 -4.27 -32.62 6.82
CA LEU A 85 -4.35 -33.96 6.24
C LEU A 85 -3.83 -35.00 7.24
N GLU A 86 -4.74 -35.82 7.77
CA GLU A 86 -4.41 -36.99 8.58
C GLU A 86 -4.10 -38.17 7.65
N GLY A 87 -3.03 -38.90 7.97
CA GLY A 87 -2.58 -40.11 7.26
C GLY A 87 -3.41 -41.35 7.58
N PRO A 88 -2.95 -42.54 7.14
CA PRO A 88 -3.67 -43.81 7.27
C PRO A 88 -3.93 -44.25 8.72
N SER A 89 -3.12 -43.75 9.66
CA SER A 89 -3.28 -43.96 11.10
C SER A 89 -3.76 -42.67 11.77
N THR A 90 -4.65 -42.79 12.76
CA THR A 90 -5.30 -41.64 13.43
C THR A 90 -4.33 -40.71 14.17
N SER A 91 -3.05 -41.09 14.31
CA SER A 91 -2.00 -40.31 14.96
C SER A 91 -0.93 -39.77 14.01
N GLN A 92 -0.91 -40.18 12.74
CA GLN A 92 0.09 -39.75 11.78
C GLN A 92 -0.49 -38.63 10.92
N ARG A 93 0.03 -37.41 11.07
CA ARG A 93 -0.34 -36.27 10.23
C ARG A 93 0.63 -36.17 9.07
N GLN A 94 0.14 -35.73 7.91
CA GLN A 94 0.97 -35.50 6.73
C GLN A 94 1.34 -34.03 6.60
N PHE A 95 0.36 -33.13 6.78
CA PHE A 95 0.60 -31.71 6.97
C PHE A 95 -0.54 -31.03 7.74
N GLU A 96 -0.23 -29.87 8.32
CA GLU A 96 -1.15 -29.04 9.09
C GLU A 96 -0.76 -27.55 8.95
N ILE A 97 -1.74 -26.70 8.59
CA ILE A 97 -1.59 -25.23 8.57
C ILE A 97 -2.31 -24.64 9.78
N VAL A 98 -1.58 -23.94 10.64
CA VAL A 98 -2.06 -23.42 11.92
C VAL A 98 -1.83 -21.92 12.02
N SER A 99 -2.90 -21.16 12.26
CA SER A 99 -2.75 -19.76 12.66
C SER A 99 -2.56 -19.68 14.17
N ASN A 100 -1.38 -19.24 14.59
CA ASN A 100 -0.94 -19.18 15.97
C ASN A 100 -1.03 -17.74 16.53
N GLY A 101 -2.22 -17.36 16.98
CA GLY A 101 -2.47 -16.00 17.49
C GLY A 101 -1.62 -15.54 18.69
N PRO A 102 -1.20 -16.41 19.63
CA PRO A 102 -0.27 -16.01 20.70
C PRO A 102 1.15 -15.64 20.22
N GLY A 103 1.66 -16.33 19.19
CA GLY A 103 2.98 -16.05 18.60
C GLY A 103 2.94 -15.06 17.44
N ASP A 104 1.74 -14.68 17.01
CA ASP A 104 1.48 -13.93 15.77
C ASP A 104 2.13 -14.57 14.52
N THR A 105 2.06 -15.90 14.43
CA THR A 105 2.63 -16.68 13.34
C THR A 105 1.59 -17.48 12.54
N LEU A 106 1.94 -17.83 11.29
CA LEU A 106 1.24 -18.86 10.52
C LEU A 106 2.16 -20.06 10.31
N ASP A 107 1.89 -21.15 11.02
CA ASP A 107 2.74 -22.34 11.07
C ASP A 107 2.31 -23.35 9.99
N LEU A 108 3.27 -23.81 9.20
CA LEU A 108 3.15 -24.97 8.32
C LEU A 108 3.96 -26.13 8.93
N ASN A 109 3.25 -27.12 9.45
CA ASN A 109 3.83 -28.36 9.95
C ASN A 109 3.64 -29.45 8.91
N TYR A 110 4.70 -30.17 8.53
CA TYR A 110 4.61 -31.32 7.63
C TYR A 110 5.55 -32.44 8.09
N TRP A 111 5.25 -33.66 7.65
CA TRP A 111 6.01 -34.84 8.04
C TRP A 111 6.58 -35.54 6.80
N ILE A 112 7.91 -35.68 6.76
CA ILE A 112 8.66 -36.41 5.74
C ILE A 112 9.33 -37.58 6.45
N GLU A 113 9.17 -38.81 5.95
CA GLU A 113 9.77 -40.03 6.55
C GLU A 113 9.57 -40.23 8.08
N GLY A 114 8.62 -39.52 8.70
CA GLY A 114 8.37 -39.55 10.14
C GLY A 114 9.00 -38.42 10.94
N THR A 115 9.88 -37.60 10.35
CA THR A 115 10.39 -36.37 10.96
C THR A 115 9.43 -35.20 10.74
N GLN A 116 9.19 -34.41 11.78
CA GLN A 116 8.35 -33.22 11.71
C GLN A 116 9.21 -32.02 11.30
N HIS A 117 8.80 -31.33 10.25
CA HIS A 117 9.36 -30.06 9.82
C HIS A 117 8.34 -28.95 10.07
N THR A 118 8.79 -27.82 10.61
CA THR A 118 7.94 -26.70 10.97
C THR A 118 8.52 -25.42 10.39
N ASN A 119 7.75 -24.77 9.53
CA ASN A 119 8.05 -23.41 9.03
C ASN A 119 6.99 -22.45 9.56
N PHE A 120 7.40 -21.23 9.93
CA PHE A 120 6.50 -20.21 10.43
C PHE A 120 6.70 -18.93 9.63
N LEU A 121 5.61 -18.22 9.38
CA LEU A 121 5.62 -16.84 8.89
C LEU A 121 5.36 -15.92 10.09
N GLU A 122 6.11 -14.85 10.23
CA GLU A 122 6.04 -13.92 11.38
C GLU A 122 5.16 -12.70 11.08
N ASP A 123 4.76 -11.97 12.13
CA ASP A 123 3.98 -10.72 12.06
C ASP A 123 2.70 -10.80 11.21
N VAL A 124 2.00 -11.94 11.24
CA VAL A 124 0.88 -12.21 10.30
C VAL A 124 -0.43 -11.49 10.64
N GLY A 125 -0.65 -11.09 11.89
CA GLY A 125 -1.79 -10.30 12.33
C GLY A 125 -3.18 -10.94 12.12
N LEU A 126 -3.29 -12.27 12.04
CA LEU A 126 -4.54 -12.96 11.66
C LEU A 126 -5.56 -13.11 12.81
N ALA A 127 -5.11 -13.11 14.07
CA ALA A 127 -5.94 -13.40 15.25
C ALA A 127 -6.36 -12.13 16.00
N ASP A 128 -7.03 -11.19 15.31
CA ASP A 128 -7.44 -9.87 15.84
C ASP A 128 -8.95 -9.72 16.07
N SER A 129 -9.74 -10.78 15.84
CA SER A 129 -11.20 -10.77 15.76
C SER A 129 -11.80 -9.91 14.64
N GLN A 130 -11.06 -9.62 13.57
CA GLN A 130 -11.56 -9.01 12.34
C GLN A 130 -11.60 -10.02 11.19
N TRP A 131 -12.35 -9.68 10.14
CA TRP A 131 -12.36 -10.51 8.93
C TRP A 131 -11.10 -10.26 8.12
N ARG A 132 -10.33 -11.32 7.89
CA ARG A 132 -9.15 -11.35 7.04
C ARG A 132 -9.40 -12.27 5.84
N ASN A 133 -9.09 -11.78 4.65
CA ASN A 133 -9.12 -12.58 3.42
C ASN A 133 -7.70 -13.03 3.14
N VAL A 134 -7.42 -14.31 3.36
CA VAL A 134 -6.07 -14.87 3.25
C VAL A 134 -5.94 -15.70 1.97
N THR A 135 -4.74 -15.67 1.40
CA THR A 135 -4.27 -16.61 0.40
C THR A 135 -2.93 -17.15 0.89
N VAL A 136 -2.88 -18.43 1.21
CA VAL A 136 -1.66 -19.14 1.60
C VAL A 136 -1.16 -19.89 0.37
N GLN A 137 0.06 -19.60 -0.05
CA GLN A 137 0.74 -20.30 -1.13
C GLN A 137 1.68 -21.33 -0.52
N VAL A 138 1.55 -22.57 -0.98
CA VAL A 138 2.50 -23.65 -0.73
C VAL A 138 2.80 -24.26 -2.09
N ALA A 139 3.72 -23.66 -2.84
CA ALA A 139 4.00 -24.05 -4.23
C ALA A 139 5.49 -23.98 -4.55
N SER A 140 5.97 -25.00 -5.26
CA SER A 140 7.38 -25.24 -5.54
C SER A 140 8.18 -25.31 -4.22
N ASP A 141 9.01 -24.31 -3.94
CA ASP A 141 9.79 -24.16 -2.72
C ASP A 141 9.30 -22.97 -1.88
N THR A 142 8.17 -22.36 -2.20
CA THR A 142 7.70 -21.14 -1.54
C THR A 142 6.52 -21.42 -0.62
N TYR A 143 6.65 -20.92 0.61
CA TYR A 143 5.56 -20.80 1.57
C TYR A 143 5.32 -19.32 1.88
N SER A 144 4.20 -18.77 1.43
CA SER A 144 3.92 -17.35 1.59
C SER A 144 2.46 -17.06 1.95
N LEU A 145 2.25 -15.94 2.62
CA LEU A 145 0.95 -15.47 3.05
C LEU A 145 0.63 -14.11 2.43
N TYR A 146 -0.51 -14.06 1.75
CA TYR A 146 -1.13 -12.82 1.30
C TYR A 146 -2.38 -12.52 2.11
N VAL A 147 -2.54 -11.27 2.55
CA VAL A 147 -3.77 -10.77 3.18
C VAL A 147 -4.35 -9.71 2.26
N GLY A 148 -5.53 -9.97 1.68
CA GLY A 148 -6.08 -9.15 0.61
C GLY A 148 -5.27 -9.31 -0.67
N CYS A 149 -4.53 -8.26 -1.05
CA CYS A 149 -3.63 -8.24 -2.22
C CYS A 149 -2.16 -8.06 -1.83
N ASP A 150 -1.86 -7.93 -0.54
CA ASP A 150 -0.52 -7.61 -0.04
C ASP A 150 0.18 -8.89 0.42
N LEU A 151 1.45 -9.05 0.03
CA LEU A 151 2.33 -10.08 0.56
C LEU A 151 2.74 -9.66 1.98
N ILE A 152 2.45 -10.50 2.97
CA ILE A 152 2.83 -10.24 4.36
C ILE A 152 4.21 -10.81 4.64
N ASP A 153 4.42 -12.07 4.31
CA ASP A 153 5.68 -12.77 4.57
C ASP A 153 5.84 -13.99 3.62
N SER A 154 7.08 -14.43 3.41
CA SER A 154 7.45 -15.54 2.54
C SER A 154 8.73 -16.22 3.01
N VAL A 155 8.70 -17.56 3.08
CA VAL A 155 9.83 -18.42 3.45
C VAL A 155 10.04 -19.50 2.40
N THR A 156 11.29 -19.88 2.16
CA THR A 156 11.65 -21.00 1.30
C THR A 156 11.63 -22.32 2.07
N LEU A 157 10.92 -23.32 1.55
CA LEU A 157 10.87 -24.68 2.08
C LEU A 157 12.13 -25.44 1.67
N GLU A 158 12.83 -26.03 2.64
CA GLU A 158 14.05 -26.82 2.39
C GLU A 158 13.77 -28.09 1.56
N GLU A 159 12.59 -28.70 1.75
CA GLU A 159 12.20 -29.93 1.06
C GLU A 159 10.73 -29.94 0.61
N PRO A 160 10.42 -30.40 -0.63
CA PRO A 160 9.06 -30.46 -1.16
C PRO A 160 8.26 -31.63 -0.58
N PHE A 161 7.42 -31.36 0.43
CA PHE A 161 6.63 -32.41 1.09
C PHE A 161 5.42 -32.92 0.27
N TYR A 162 4.96 -32.15 -0.73
CA TYR A 162 3.75 -32.49 -1.49
C TYR A 162 3.89 -33.77 -2.33
N GLU A 163 5.11 -34.16 -2.72
CA GLU A 163 5.39 -35.40 -3.44
C GLU A 163 5.05 -36.65 -2.62
N GLN A 164 5.15 -36.55 -1.29
CA GLN A 164 4.96 -37.65 -0.36
C GLN A 164 3.50 -37.79 0.10
N LEU A 165 2.62 -36.86 -0.28
CA LEU A 165 1.22 -36.88 0.14
C LEU A 165 0.48 -38.15 -0.33
N GLN A 166 -0.30 -38.75 0.56
CA GLN A 166 -1.09 -39.95 0.29
C GLN A 166 -2.57 -39.66 0.53
N ALA A 167 -3.41 -40.12 -0.41
CA ALA A 167 -4.87 -40.06 -0.27
C ALA A 167 -5.45 -41.35 0.32
N ASP A 168 -4.77 -42.48 0.16
CA ASP A 168 -5.32 -43.76 0.61
C ASP A 168 -5.45 -43.80 2.15
N ARG A 169 -6.63 -44.21 2.62
CA ARG A 169 -7.04 -44.24 4.04
C ARG A 169 -6.81 -42.93 4.82
N SER A 170 -6.57 -41.83 4.11
CA SER A 170 -6.25 -40.53 4.70
C SER A 170 -7.51 -39.69 4.82
N ARG A 171 -7.51 -38.69 5.71
CA ARG A 171 -8.67 -37.84 5.98
C ARG A 171 -8.24 -36.39 6.10
N MET A 172 -8.83 -35.54 5.27
CA MET A 172 -8.62 -34.09 5.31
C MET A 172 -9.76 -33.42 6.08
N TYR A 173 -9.44 -32.52 7.00
CA TYR A 173 -10.42 -31.75 7.77
C TYR A 173 -10.12 -30.26 7.70
N VAL A 174 -11.20 -29.47 7.72
CA VAL A 174 -11.16 -28.01 7.91
C VAL A 174 -11.43 -27.71 9.39
N ALA A 175 -10.73 -26.71 9.94
CA ALA A 175 -10.92 -26.21 11.30
C ALA A 175 -10.56 -27.17 12.46
N LYS A 176 -10.22 -28.43 12.17
CA LYS A 176 -9.95 -29.47 13.19
C LYS A 176 -8.44 -29.65 13.42
N GLY A 177 -7.94 -29.09 14.52
CA GLY A 177 -6.56 -29.32 14.99
C GLY A 177 -6.33 -30.66 15.70
N ALA A 178 -5.06 -30.95 16.02
CA ALA A 178 -4.63 -32.16 16.76
C ALA A 178 -5.20 -32.27 18.18
N SER A 179 -5.37 -31.14 18.86
CA SER A 179 -5.87 -31.08 20.23
C SER A 179 -7.07 -30.12 20.29
N ARG A 180 -7.81 -30.16 21.41
CA ARG A 180 -8.92 -29.23 21.66
C ARG A 180 -8.49 -27.77 21.69
N GLU A 181 -7.22 -27.51 21.94
CA GLU A 181 -6.64 -26.17 22.02
C GLU A 181 -6.19 -25.66 20.65
N SER A 182 -5.85 -26.55 19.71
CA SER A 182 -5.50 -26.18 18.34
C SER A 182 -6.68 -26.16 17.36
N HIS A 183 -7.87 -26.58 17.79
CA HIS A 183 -9.08 -26.40 17.00
C HIS A 183 -9.36 -24.92 16.67
N PHE A 184 -9.75 -24.61 15.44
CA PHE A 184 -9.99 -23.24 15.01
C PHE A 184 -11.16 -22.60 15.76
N ARG A 185 -10.90 -21.47 16.41
CA ARG A 185 -11.88 -20.68 17.16
C ARG A 185 -12.19 -19.39 16.43
N GLY A 186 -13.37 -19.30 15.84
CA GLY A 186 -13.77 -18.14 15.06
C GLY A 186 -14.86 -18.46 14.05
N LEU A 187 -14.86 -17.70 12.95
CA LEU A 187 -15.71 -17.92 11.78
C LEU A 187 -14.82 -18.14 10.56
N LEU A 188 -15.17 -19.15 9.74
CA LEU A 188 -14.57 -19.36 8.42
C LEU A 188 -15.64 -19.25 7.33
N GLN A 189 -15.28 -18.67 6.20
CA GLN A 189 -16.09 -18.51 5.00
C GLN A 189 -15.19 -18.72 3.77
N ASN A 190 -15.75 -19.18 2.66
CA ASN A 190 -15.06 -19.27 1.36
C ASN A 190 -13.71 -20.01 1.40
N VAL A 191 -13.63 -21.14 2.12
CA VAL A 191 -12.39 -21.93 2.22
C VAL A 191 -12.23 -22.81 0.97
N HIS A 192 -11.32 -22.42 0.08
CA HIS A 192 -11.05 -23.15 -1.17
C HIS A 192 -9.59 -23.57 -1.27
N LEU A 193 -9.39 -24.78 -1.79
CA LEU A 193 -8.10 -25.25 -2.27
C LEU A 193 -8.05 -25.07 -3.80
N MET A 194 -7.10 -24.28 -4.28
CA MET A 194 -6.95 -23.93 -5.69
C MET A 194 -5.61 -24.44 -6.22
N PHE A 195 -5.61 -24.86 -7.48
CA PHE A 195 -4.43 -25.30 -8.21
C PHE A 195 -4.28 -24.43 -9.45
N ALA A 196 -3.37 -23.46 -9.39
CA ALA A 196 -3.05 -22.54 -10.47
C ALA A 196 -1.57 -22.66 -10.86
N ASP A 197 -1.19 -22.09 -12.00
CA ASP A 197 0.21 -22.04 -12.43
C ASP A 197 0.97 -20.87 -11.80
N SER A 198 0.25 -19.83 -11.36
CA SER A 198 0.85 -18.67 -10.72
C SER A 198 -0.05 -18.04 -9.64
N ILE A 199 0.56 -17.28 -8.74
CA ILE A 199 -0.17 -16.53 -7.71
C ILE A 199 -0.96 -15.35 -8.31
N GLU A 200 -0.47 -14.76 -9.40
CA GLU A 200 -1.14 -13.66 -10.10
C GLU A 200 -2.50 -14.09 -10.66
N ASP A 201 -2.64 -15.33 -11.11
CA ASP A 201 -3.92 -15.89 -11.57
C ASP A 201 -4.96 -15.96 -10.44
N ILE A 202 -4.52 -16.15 -9.21
CA ILE A 202 -5.39 -16.22 -8.03
C ILE A 202 -5.74 -14.82 -7.54
N LEU A 203 -4.75 -13.94 -7.44
CA LEU A 203 -4.95 -12.56 -7.01
C LEU A 203 -5.80 -11.77 -8.02
N SER A 204 -5.61 -12.00 -9.33
CA SER A 204 -6.43 -11.40 -10.38
C SER A 204 -7.89 -11.88 -10.32
N LYS A 205 -8.14 -13.17 -10.06
CA LYS A 205 -9.49 -13.70 -9.80
C LYS A 205 -10.13 -13.09 -8.55
N LYS A 206 -9.33 -12.70 -7.55
CA LYS A 206 -9.77 -11.97 -6.36
C LYS A 206 -9.95 -10.46 -6.59
N GLY A 207 -9.68 -9.94 -7.79
CA GLY A 207 -9.88 -8.54 -8.15
C GLY A 207 -8.71 -7.61 -7.82
N CYS A 208 -7.53 -8.15 -7.49
CA CYS A 208 -6.32 -7.37 -7.35
C CYS A 208 -5.86 -6.87 -8.73
N GLN A 209 -6.01 -5.57 -9.01
CA GLN A 209 -5.51 -4.97 -10.26
C GLN A 209 -4.02 -4.66 -10.12
N HIS A 210 -3.25 -5.00 -11.14
CA HIS A 210 -1.85 -4.62 -11.24
C HIS A 210 -1.75 -3.08 -11.27
N SER A 211 -1.28 -2.49 -10.18
CA SER A 211 -0.90 -1.08 -10.15
C SER A 211 0.39 -0.90 -10.94
N GLN A 212 0.29 -0.76 -12.26
CA GLN A 212 1.23 0.06 -13.01
C GLN A 212 0.94 1.52 -12.64
N GLY A 213 1.82 2.13 -11.87
CA GLY A 213 1.76 3.57 -11.59
C GLY A 213 1.88 3.98 -10.11
N ALA A 214 2.79 3.37 -9.36
CA ALA A 214 3.67 4.17 -8.50
C ALA A 214 5.08 3.92 -9.05
N GLU A 215 5.76 4.99 -9.45
CA GLU A 215 7.17 4.94 -9.86
C GLU A 215 7.97 4.19 -8.78
N VAL A 216 8.42 2.99 -9.13
CA VAL A 216 9.85 2.63 -9.23
C VAL A 216 10.75 3.60 -8.46
N ASN A 217 10.67 3.56 -7.13
CA ASN A 217 11.85 3.44 -6.30
C ASN A 217 12.00 1.96 -5.93
N THR A 218 12.03 1.10 -6.95
CA THR A 218 12.72 -0.18 -6.81
C THR A 218 14.20 0.13 -6.78
N ILE A 219 14.73 0.23 -5.57
CA ILE A 219 16.11 -0.15 -5.33
C ILE A 219 16.14 -1.64 -5.70
N SER A 220 16.64 -1.94 -6.89
CA SER A 220 17.09 -3.28 -7.22
C SER A 220 18.47 -3.45 -6.62
N GLU A 221 18.58 -4.53 -5.86
CA GLU A 221 19.78 -5.29 -5.52
C GLU A 221 20.67 -4.84 -4.36
N HIS A 222 20.78 -5.80 -3.43
CA HIS A 222 21.88 -6.07 -2.52
C HIS A 222 21.96 -5.20 -1.27
N THR A 223 21.04 -5.47 -0.35
CA THR A 223 21.46 -5.60 1.05
C THR A 223 21.18 -7.04 1.45
N GLU A 224 22.25 -7.85 1.51
CA GLU A 224 22.29 -8.95 2.46
C GLU A 224 22.05 -8.32 3.83
N THR A 225 20.82 -8.37 4.32
CA THR A 225 20.59 -8.24 5.75
C THR A 225 21.12 -9.53 6.37
N LEU A 226 22.38 -9.49 6.79
CA LEU A 226 22.93 -10.41 7.78
C LEU A 226 22.08 -10.30 9.05
N HIS A 227 21.00 -11.07 9.13
CA HIS A 227 20.29 -11.32 10.36
C HIS A 227 20.97 -12.49 11.09
N LEU A 228 21.98 -12.14 11.88
CA LEU A 228 22.43 -12.96 12.99
C LEU A 228 21.37 -12.90 14.09
N SER A 229 20.66 -14.00 14.31
CA SER A 229 19.94 -14.27 15.57
C SER A 229 19.93 -15.78 15.83
N PRO A 230 20.13 -16.20 17.09
CA PRO A 230 20.56 -17.55 17.42
C PRO A 230 19.42 -18.56 17.30
N HIS A 231 19.67 -19.67 16.61
CA HIS A 231 18.86 -20.87 16.73
C HIS A 231 18.90 -21.36 18.19
N ILE A 232 17.75 -21.35 18.87
CA ILE A 232 17.50 -22.19 20.04
C ILE A 232 16.30 -23.09 19.69
N THR A 233 16.59 -24.25 19.11
CA THR A 233 15.66 -25.37 19.10
C THR A 233 15.69 -26.02 20.48
N THR A 234 14.53 -26.07 21.14
CA THR A 234 14.37 -26.83 22.38
C THR A 234 13.97 -28.26 22.01
N ASP A 235 14.95 -29.12 21.81
CA ASP A 235 14.75 -30.56 21.70
C ASP A 235 14.60 -31.17 23.09
N LEU A 236 13.46 -31.82 23.37
CA LEU A 236 13.29 -32.70 24.52
C LEU A 236 13.11 -34.16 24.08
N VAL A 237 14.22 -34.90 24.23
CA VAL A 237 14.39 -36.33 24.58
C VAL A 237 13.96 -37.40 23.54
N GLY A 238 14.81 -38.32 23.08
CA GLY A 238 16.18 -38.62 23.51
C GLY A 238 16.90 -39.73 22.73
N GLN A 239 18.15 -39.94 23.18
CA GLN A 239 19.19 -40.93 22.83
C GLN A 239 20.06 -40.69 21.58
N GLY A 240 21.14 -39.91 21.79
CA GLY A 240 22.49 -40.50 21.90
C GLY A 240 23.47 -40.26 20.76
N VAL A 241 24.01 -39.04 20.60
CA VAL A 241 25.36 -38.76 20.04
C VAL A 241 25.89 -37.43 20.62
N GLU A 242 27.16 -37.40 21.05
CA GLU A 242 27.87 -36.27 21.67
C GLU A 242 28.01 -35.04 20.73
N LYS A 243 27.71 -33.83 21.25
CA LYS A 243 27.97 -32.53 20.59
C LYS A 243 28.88 -31.66 21.46
N THR A 244 29.93 -31.12 20.86
CA THR A 244 30.86 -30.12 21.40
C THR A 244 30.19 -28.75 21.53
N GLN A 245 30.51 -28.02 22.60
CA GLN A 245 29.82 -26.82 23.06
C GLN A 245 30.53 -25.54 22.57
N GLU A 246 29.83 -24.71 21.78
CA GLU A 246 30.31 -23.39 21.35
C GLU A 246 30.11 -22.35 22.47
N VAL A 247 31.16 -21.58 22.79
CA VAL A 247 31.19 -20.54 23.83
C VAL A 247 31.19 -19.15 23.15
N CYS A 248 30.30 -18.25 23.59
CA CYS A 248 30.17 -16.88 23.06
C CYS A 248 31.31 -15.97 23.56
N THR A 249 31.94 -15.19 22.67
CA THR A 249 33.19 -14.43 22.93
C THR A 249 32.99 -12.94 23.26
N HIS A 250 31.76 -12.48 23.54
CA HIS A 250 31.48 -11.06 23.83
C HIS A 250 31.16 -10.83 25.32
N SER A 251 31.61 -9.69 25.86
CA SER A 251 31.32 -9.34 27.25
C SER A 251 29.85 -8.91 27.42
N CYS A 252 29.24 -9.27 28.55
CA CYS A 252 27.82 -8.97 28.82
C CYS A 252 27.49 -7.46 28.82
N GLU A 253 28.48 -6.61 29.10
CA GLU A 253 28.32 -5.15 29.04
C GLU A 253 28.23 -4.62 27.60
N GLU A 254 28.98 -5.20 26.66
CA GLU A 254 28.90 -4.84 25.23
C GLU A 254 27.56 -5.24 24.60
N LEU A 255 27.06 -6.43 24.95
CA LEU A 255 25.75 -6.92 24.51
C LEU A 255 24.60 -6.07 25.08
N SER A 256 24.71 -5.63 26.34
CA SER A 256 23.72 -4.75 26.97
C SER A 256 23.67 -3.38 26.29
N ASN A 257 24.82 -2.81 25.95
CA ASN A 257 24.90 -1.53 25.27
C ASN A 257 24.34 -1.59 23.84
N MET A 258 24.64 -2.65 23.06
CA MET A 258 24.01 -2.85 21.75
C MET A 258 22.50 -3.04 21.85
N MET A 259 22.02 -3.80 22.85
CA MET A 259 20.58 -4.01 23.03
C MET A 259 19.85 -2.72 23.40
N ASN A 260 20.49 -1.85 24.20
CA ASN A 260 19.96 -0.54 24.53
C ASN A 260 19.88 0.37 23.29
N GLU A 261 20.88 0.38 22.41
CA GLU A 261 20.84 1.14 21.16
C GLU A 261 19.78 0.61 20.18
N LEU A 262 19.64 -0.71 20.04
CA LEU A 262 18.59 -1.35 19.25
C LEU A 262 17.18 -1.03 19.79
N SER A 263 17.02 -1.00 21.12
CA SER A 263 15.75 -0.62 21.74
C SER A 263 15.41 0.86 21.48
N GLY A 264 16.42 1.74 21.50
CA GLY A 264 16.25 3.16 21.18
C GLY A 264 15.84 3.39 19.73
N LEU A 265 16.46 2.65 18.80
CA LEU A 265 16.11 2.69 17.38
C LEU A 265 14.71 2.12 17.14
N HIS A 266 14.35 1.02 17.81
CA HIS A 266 13.00 0.43 17.72
C HIS A 266 11.91 1.40 18.22
N VAL A 267 12.17 2.14 19.30
CA VAL A 267 11.25 3.19 19.77
C VAL A 267 11.08 4.30 18.73
N MET A 268 12.18 4.77 18.13
CA MET A 268 12.13 5.80 17.08
C MET A 268 11.39 5.32 15.82
N VAL A 269 11.64 4.07 15.39
CA VAL A 269 10.97 3.45 14.24
C VAL A 269 9.48 3.24 14.52
N SER A 270 9.13 2.79 15.74
CA SER A 270 7.72 2.63 16.14
C SER A 270 6.97 3.97 16.22
N GLN A 271 7.67 5.04 16.65
CA GLN A 271 7.12 6.38 16.71
C GLN A 271 6.94 6.98 15.31
N LEU A 272 7.90 6.75 14.41
CA LEU A 272 7.83 7.15 13.01
C LEU A 272 6.71 6.40 12.30
N SER A 273 6.57 5.09 12.52
CA SER A 273 5.49 4.25 12.00
C SER A 273 4.12 4.77 12.44
N LYS A 274 3.92 5.05 13.73
CA LYS A 274 2.67 5.65 14.25
C LYS A 274 2.37 7.02 13.66
N ASN A 275 3.39 7.86 13.46
CA ASN A 275 3.21 9.17 12.81
C ASN A 275 2.85 9.01 11.34
N LEU A 276 3.45 8.06 10.63
CA LEU A 276 3.15 7.75 9.24
C LEU A 276 1.72 7.19 9.09
N GLU A 277 1.31 6.32 10.02
CA GLU A 277 -0.04 5.77 10.10
C GLU A 277 -1.08 6.86 10.39
N ARG A 278 -0.73 7.84 11.23
CA ARG A 278 -1.58 9.01 11.48
C ARG A 278 -1.73 9.91 10.25
N VAL A 279 -0.63 10.18 9.54
CA VAL A 279 -0.65 10.96 8.29
C VAL A 279 -1.38 10.19 7.17
N SER A 280 -1.26 8.87 7.13
CA SER A 280 -2.00 8.00 6.20
C SER A 280 -3.50 8.04 6.48
N ASN A 281 -3.91 7.94 7.75
CA ASN A 281 -5.30 8.06 8.17
C ASN A 281 -5.87 9.47 7.93
N ASP A 282 -5.09 10.53 8.16
CA ASP A 282 -5.50 11.90 7.87
C ASP A 282 -5.64 12.12 6.35
N ASN A 283 -4.75 11.53 5.53
CA ASN A 283 -4.86 11.52 4.07
C ASN A 283 -6.05 10.66 3.57
N GLN A 284 -6.37 9.56 4.25
CA GLN A 284 -7.51 8.70 3.95
C GLN A 284 -8.84 9.38 4.31
N PHE A 285 -8.87 10.13 5.42
CA PHE A 285 -9.99 11.00 5.79
C PHE A 285 -10.16 12.17 4.80
N LEU A 286 -9.06 12.76 4.32
CA LEU A 286 -9.09 13.75 3.23
C LEU A 286 -9.58 13.12 1.90
N LEU A 287 -9.23 11.87 1.61
CA LEU A 287 -9.73 11.11 0.44
C LEU A 287 -11.23 10.80 0.53
N GLU A 288 -11.77 10.56 1.71
CA GLU A 288 -13.23 10.42 1.93
C GLU A 288 -13.95 11.78 1.84
N LEU A 289 -13.31 12.88 2.22
CA LEU A 289 -13.85 14.24 2.02
C LEU A 289 -13.80 14.71 0.55
N ILE A 290 -12.87 14.19 -0.26
CA ILE A 290 -12.64 14.59 -1.66
C ILE A 290 -13.30 13.62 -2.66
N GLY A 291 -13.79 12.46 -2.20
CA GLY A 291 -14.49 11.48 -3.02
C GLY A 291 -13.55 10.65 -3.90
N GLY A 292 -13.26 9.43 -3.45
CA GLY A 292 -12.52 8.40 -4.21
C GLY A 292 -13.22 7.91 -5.49
N PRO A 293 -12.57 7.02 -6.26
CA PRO A 293 -12.60 7.03 -7.72
C PRO A 293 -13.89 6.49 -8.36
N LEU A 294 -14.36 7.21 -9.36
CA LEU A 294 -15.52 6.92 -10.21
C LEU A 294 -15.27 5.72 -11.15
N LYS A 295 -15.94 4.59 -10.90
CA LYS A 295 -16.37 3.69 -11.99
C LYS A 295 -17.87 3.40 -11.90
N THR A 296 -18.57 3.97 -12.89
CA THR A 296 -19.92 3.66 -13.38
C THR A 296 -21.11 3.94 -12.45
N ARG A 297 -21.39 5.22 -12.24
CA ARG A 297 -22.69 5.80 -12.61
C ARG A 297 -22.42 7.23 -13.09
N ASN A 298 -22.86 7.57 -14.30
CA ASN A 298 -23.03 8.97 -14.68
C ASN A 298 -24.16 9.55 -13.82
N MET A 299 -23.86 9.89 -12.57
CA MET A 299 -24.67 10.74 -11.73
C MET A 299 -23.83 11.98 -11.49
N SER A 300 -24.04 13.00 -12.30
CA SER A 300 -23.54 14.31 -11.96
C SER A 300 -24.39 14.85 -10.82
N ALA A 301 -23.73 15.13 -9.69
CA ALA A 301 -24.38 15.53 -8.46
C ALA A 301 -23.56 16.65 -7.79
N CYS A 302 -24.25 17.55 -7.11
CA CYS A 302 -23.67 18.69 -6.41
C CYS A 302 -23.92 18.55 -4.91
N VAL A 303 -22.94 18.94 -4.10
CA VAL A 303 -23.03 18.85 -2.64
C VAL A 303 -23.10 20.26 -2.05
N GLN A 304 -24.12 20.52 -1.23
CA GLN A 304 -24.27 21.78 -0.50
C GLN A 304 -24.78 21.50 0.92
N GLU A 305 -24.01 21.94 1.93
CA GLU A 305 -24.25 21.72 3.37
C GLU A 305 -24.58 20.26 3.77
N GLY A 306 -23.82 19.31 3.21
CA GLY A 306 -23.95 17.88 3.56
C GLY A 306 -25.14 17.15 2.92
N ARG A 307 -25.88 17.78 2.02
CA ARG A 307 -26.92 17.15 1.19
C ARG A 307 -26.49 17.06 -0.28
N ILE A 308 -26.87 15.96 -0.93
CA ILE A 308 -26.50 15.63 -2.31
C ILE A 308 -27.70 15.91 -3.21
N PHE A 309 -27.49 16.72 -4.25
CA PHE A 309 -28.50 17.09 -5.24
C PHE A 309 -28.10 16.56 -6.62
N ALA A 310 -29.04 15.95 -7.35
CA ALA A 310 -28.81 15.39 -8.68
C ALA A 310 -28.71 16.48 -9.77
N GLU A 311 -28.21 16.12 -10.95
CA GLU A 311 -28.13 17.01 -12.12
C GLU A 311 -29.48 17.65 -12.45
N ASN A 312 -29.49 18.97 -12.66
CA ASN A 312 -30.67 19.83 -12.87
C ASN A 312 -31.65 19.92 -11.69
N GLU A 313 -31.32 19.36 -10.53
CA GLU A 313 -32.14 19.54 -9.33
C GLU A 313 -31.97 20.96 -8.77
N THR A 314 -33.07 21.58 -8.36
CA THR A 314 -33.12 22.96 -7.87
C THR A 314 -33.60 22.99 -6.42
N TRP A 315 -32.88 23.67 -5.53
CA TRP A 315 -33.24 23.79 -4.12
C TRP A 315 -33.11 25.24 -3.64
N VAL A 316 -33.85 25.55 -2.58
CA VAL A 316 -33.90 26.86 -1.94
C VAL A 316 -32.95 26.83 -0.74
N VAL A 317 -32.01 27.78 -0.69
CA VAL A 317 -31.05 27.89 0.44
C VAL A 317 -31.60 28.82 1.53
N ASP A 318 -32.31 29.88 1.13
CA ASP A 318 -33.02 30.82 1.99
C ASP A 318 -34.20 31.46 1.23
N SER A 319 -34.98 32.35 1.86
CA SER A 319 -36.16 32.99 1.27
C SER A 319 -35.92 33.76 -0.04
N CYS A 320 -34.67 33.92 -0.47
CA CYS A 320 -34.24 34.78 -1.59
C CYS A 320 -33.23 34.14 -2.56
N THR A 321 -32.79 32.89 -2.31
CA THR A 321 -31.73 32.25 -3.09
C THR A 321 -32.13 30.85 -3.54
N THR A 322 -32.16 30.67 -4.86
CA THR A 322 -32.40 29.35 -5.49
C THR A 322 -31.12 28.86 -6.17
N CYS A 323 -30.70 27.64 -5.82
CA CYS A 323 -29.51 27.00 -6.34
C CYS A 323 -29.89 25.82 -7.23
N THR A 324 -29.12 25.62 -8.29
CA THR A 324 -29.35 24.53 -9.26
C THR A 324 -28.05 23.79 -9.52
N CYS A 325 -28.09 22.47 -9.56
CA CYS A 325 -26.91 21.66 -9.88
C CYS A 325 -26.74 21.53 -11.39
N LYS A 326 -25.65 22.06 -11.95
CA LYS A 326 -25.29 21.89 -13.37
C LYS A 326 -23.84 21.48 -13.51
N LYS A 327 -23.58 20.31 -14.10
CA LYS A 327 -22.25 19.77 -14.40
C LYS A 327 -21.29 19.84 -13.19
N PHE A 328 -21.72 19.31 -12.06
CA PHE A 328 -20.95 19.30 -10.79
C PHE A 328 -20.71 20.68 -10.16
N LYS A 329 -21.37 21.74 -10.63
CA LYS A 329 -21.27 23.09 -10.06
C LYS A 329 -22.63 23.55 -9.52
N THR A 330 -22.65 24.01 -8.27
CA THR A 330 -23.81 24.70 -7.69
C THR A 330 -23.88 26.11 -8.29
N VAL A 331 -24.95 26.37 -9.04
CA VAL A 331 -25.21 27.70 -9.60
C VAL A 331 -26.39 28.30 -8.86
N CYS A 332 -26.08 29.22 -7.96
CA CYS A 332 -27.05 29.94 -7.14
C CYS A 332 -27.38 31.28 -7.76
N HIS A 333 -28.68 31.59 -7.86
CA HIS A 333 -29.18 32.87 -8.32
C HIS A 333 -29.85 33.56 -7.12
N GLN A 334 -29.31 34.71 -6.73
CA GLN A 334 -30.01 35.64 -5.85
C GLN A 334 -31.08 36.36 -6.65
N ILE A 335 -32.32 36.37 -6.14
CA ILE A 335 -33.43 37.08 -6.78
C ILE A 335 -33.13 38.58 -6.74
N THR A 336 -32.91 39.22 -7.89
CA THR A 336 -32.78 40.68 -8.01
C THR A 336 -34.16 41.31 -8.19
N CYS A 337 -34.67 41.98 -7.16
CA CYS A 337 -35.94 42.71 -7.24
C CYS A 337 -35.78 43.97 -8.12
N SER A 338 -36.82 44.29 -8.90
CA SER A 338 -36.87 45.57 -9.62
C SER A 338 -37.03 46.74 -8.63
N PRO A 339 -36.46 47.92 -8.87
CA PRO A 339 -36.57 49.04 -7.94
C PRO A 339 -38.04 49.47 -7.78
N ALA A 340 -38.57 49.37 -6.57
CA ALA A 340 -39.94 49.75 -6.27
C ALA A 340 -40.08 51.28 -6.24
N THR A 341 -40.85 51.86 -7.17
CA THR A 341 -41.17 53.29 -7.19
C THR A 341 -42.47 53.55 -6.43
N CYS A 342 -42.44 53.49 -5.10
CA CYS A 342 -43.56 53.85 -4.23
C CYS A 342 -43.07 54.48 -2.92
N ALA A 343 -43.87 55.39 -2.35
CA ALA A 343 -43.45 56.24 -1.23
C ALA A 343 -43.35 55.51 0.13
N ASN A 344 -43.87 54.27 0.26
CA ASN A 344 -43.72 53.46 1.47
C ASN A 344 -43.82 51.94 1.14
N PRO A 345 -42.70 51.25 0.89
CA PRO A 345 -42.68 49.80 0.67
C PRO A 345 -42.79 49.01 1.98
N SER A 346 -43.60 47.95 2.01
CA SER A 346 -43.71 47.01 3.14
C SER A 346 -43.36 45.57 2.76
N PHE A 347 -42.76 44.84 3.69
CA PHE A 347 -42.38 43.44 3.53
C PHE A 347 -43.43 42.52 4.17
N VAL A 348 -43.84 41.47 3.45
CA VAL A 348 -44.74 40.42 3.94
C VAL A 348 -43.89 39.18 4.26
N GLU A 349 -44.16 38.50 5.38
CA GLU A 349 -43.42 37.27 5.76
C GLU A 349 -43.55 36.19 4.68
N GLY A 350 -42.41 35.80 4.08
CA GLY A 350 -42.31 34.71 3.10
C GLY A 350 -42.05 35.14 1.66
N GLU A 351 -42.05 36.43 1.31
CA GLU A 351 -41.68 36.93 -0.03
C GLU A 351 -40.44 37.84 0.00
N CYS A 352 -39.59 37.71 -1.03
CA CYS A 352 -38.27 38.36 -1.07
C CYS A 352 -38.29 39.83 -1.54
N CYS A 353 -39.36 40.31 -2.19
CA CYS A 353 -39.46 41.68 -2.73
C CYS A 353 -40.55 42.51 -2.03
N PRO A 354 -40.34 43.83 -1.82
CA PRO A 354 -41.36 44.71 -1.24
C PRO A 354 -42.53 44.90 -2.21
N SER A 355 -43.76 44.75 -1.71
CA SER A 355 -44.98 45.01 -2.48
C SER A 355 -45.65 46.32 -2.03
N CYS A 356 -46.30 46.99 -2.97
CA CYS A 356 -47.02 48.23 -2.72
C CYS A 356 -48.52 47.98 -2.91
N SER A 357 -49.28 48.21 -1.84
CA SER A 357 -50.72 47.99 -1.78
C SER A 357 -51.45 48.98 -2.68
N HIS A 358 -52.04 48.50 -3.78
CA HIS A 358 -52.86 49.32 -4.67
C HIS A 358 -54.25 49.57 -4.06
N SER A 359 -54.55 50.84 -3.79
CA SER A 359 -55.92 51.32 -3.64
C SER A 359 -56.57 51.47 -5.02
N SER A 360 -57.74 50.88 -5.18
CA SER A 360 -58.65 51.01 -6.31
C SER A 360 -58.91 52.46 -6.71
N ASP A 361 -58.70 52.81 -7.98
CA ASP A 361 -59.71 53.44 -8.84
C ASP A 361 -59.22 53.57 -10.29
N ASN A 362 -60.16 53.35 -11.22
CA ASN A 362 -59.95 53.22 -12.66
C ASN A 362 -59.36 54.48 -13.33
N ASP A 363 -58.57 54.22 -14.39
CA ASP A 363 -58.14 55.09 -15.51
C ASP A 363 -56.63 55.40 -15.59
N GLU A 364 -55.79 54.37 -15.39
CA GLU A 364 -54.37 54.40 -15.78
C GLU A 364 -54.22 53.90 -17.23
N ASP A 365 -53.44 54.64 -18.06
CA ASP A 365 -52.82 54.27 -19.35
C ASP A 365 -52.90 55.37 -20.44
N TRP A 366 -53.56 56.50 -20.16
CA TRP A 366 -53.58 57.66 -21.05
C TRP A 366 -52.79 58.84 -20.48
N SER A 367 -51.99 59.51 -21.32
CA SER A 367 -51.44 60.84 -20.98
C SER A 367 -52.57 61.84 -20.70
N PRO A 368 -52.30 62.92 -19.94
CA PRO A 368 -53.22 64.05 -19.84
C PRO A 368 -53.62 64.56 -21.24
N TRP A 369 -54.86 65.03 -21.38
CA TRP A 369 -55.33 65.67 -22.61
C TRP A 369 -54.57 66.99 -22.84
N ALA A 370 -54.14 67.22 -24.09
CA ALA A 370 -53.65 68.53 -24.49
C ALA A 370 -54.74 69.61 -24.43
N GLU A 371 -54.32 70.88 -24.44
CA GLU A 371 -55.24 72.02 -24.55
C GLU A 371 -56.02 72.00 -25.88
N TRP A 372 -57.23 72.59 -25.86
CA TRP A 372 -58.08 72.67 -27.05
C TRP A 372 -57.48 73.61 -28.10
N THR A 373 -57.50 73.20 -29.37
CA THR A 373 -57.13 74.07 -30.48
C THR A 373 -58.10 75.25 -30.63
N GLU A 374 -57.67 76.29 -31.35
CA GLU A 374 -58.57 77.33 -31.83
C GLU A 374 -59.68 76.76 -32.73
N CYS A 375 -60.77 77.52 -32.89
CA CYS A 375 -61.92 77.09 -33.69
C CYS A 375 -61.52 76.92 -35.16
N SER A 376 -61.91 75.82 -35.80
CA SER A 376 -61.54 75.50 -37.20
C SER A 376 -62.10 76.48 -38.25
N VAL A 377 -62.96 77.40 -37.83
CA VAL A 377 -63.57 78.45 -38.65
C VAL A 377 -63.38 79.81 -37.98
N THR A 378 -63.35 80.88 -38.76
CA THR A 378 -63.32 82.27 -38.25
C THR A 378 -64.71 82.88 -38.09
N CYS A 379 -65.74 82.26 -38.67
CA CYS A 379 -67.14 82.59 -38.56
C CYS A 379 -67.96 81.29 -38.69
N GLY A 380 -69.21 81.27 -38.25
CA GLY A 380 -70.10 80.11 -38.35
C GLY A 380 -69.77 78.98 -37.38
N SER A 381 -70.32 77.79 -37.63
CA SER A 381 -70.05 76.59 -36.85
C SER A 381 -68.77 75.91 -37.33
N GLY A 382 -67.84 75.68 -36.40
CA GLY A 382 -66.62 74.92 -36.58
C GLY A 382 -66.41 73.93 -35.44
N THR A 383 -65.19 73.42 -35.36
CA THR A 383 -64.79 72.41 -34.36
C THR A 383 -63.43 72.73 -33.77
N GLN A 384 -63.25 72.42 -32.48
CA GLN A 384 -61.96 72.41 -31.80
C GLN A 384 -61.57 70.96 -31.52
N GLN A 385 -60.27 70.67 -31.54
CA GLN A 385 -59.73 69.34 -31.29
C GLN A 385 -58.70 69.38 -30.17
N ARG A 386 -58.53 68.25 -29.46
CA ARG A 386 -57.40 68.00 -28.57
C ARG A 386 -57.00 66.53 -28.62
N GLY A 387 -55.74 66.23 -28.34
CA GLY A 387 -55.20 64.88 -28.41
C GLY A 387 -54.56 64.43 -27.08
N ARG A 388 -54.41 63.12 -26.92
CA ARG A 388 -53.65 62.46 -25.86
C ARG A 388 -52.92 61.23 -26.41
N SER A 389 -51.83 60.80 -25.77
CA SER A 389 -51.02 59.65 -26.17
C SER A 389 -51.11 58.51 -25.15
N CYS A 390 -51.03 57.28 -25.66
CA CYS A 390 -50.97 56.04 -24.87
C CYS A 390 -49.50 55.68 -24.67
N ASP A 391 -49.07 55.43 -23.43
CA ASP A 391 -47.64 55.39 -23.07
C ASP A 391 -47.13 53.99 -22.66
N VAL A 392 -47.60 52.92 -23.33
CA VAL A 392 -47.09 51.56 -23.10
C VAL A 392 -46.90 50.77 -24.40
N THR A 393 -45.77 50.06 -24.49
CA THR A 393 -45.29 49.20 -25.59
C THR A 393 -46.10 47.90 -25.79
N SER A 394 -47.32 47.82 -25.24
CA SER A 394 -48.23 46.67 -25.30
C SER A 394 -49.65 47.16 -25.64
N ASN A 395 -50.22 46.62 -26.73
CA ASN A 395 -51.33 47.18 -27.50
C ASN A 395 -52.74 47.05 -26.88
N THR A 396 -53.09 47.73 -25.78
CA THR A 396 -54.52 47.89 -25.44
C THR A 396 -54.85 49.19 -24.69
N CYS A 397 -54.78 50.33 -25.37
CA CYS A 397 -55.47 51.55 -24.91
C CYS A 397 -56.89 51.60 -25.51
N LEU A 398 -57.91 51.51 -24.66
CA LEU A 398 -59.32 51.58 -25.08
C LEU A 398 -59.82 53.03 -25.02
N GLY A 399 -60.38 53.51 -26.14
CA GLY A 399 -60.93 54.86 -26.29
C GLY A 399 -60.23 55.71 -27.36
N PRO A 400 -60.82 56.84 -27.78
CA PRO A 400 -60.25 57.68 -28.84
C PRO A 400 -59.06 58.50 -28.34
N SER A 401 -57.98 58.55 -29.12
CA SER A 401 -56.80 59.40 -28.88
C SER A 401 -57.03 60.88 -29.22
N ILE A 402 -58.15 61.19 -29.87
CA ILE A 402 -58.53 62.53 -30.32
C ILE A 402 -59.96 62.81 -29.90
N GLN A 403 -60.18 63.96 -29.26
CA GLN A 403 -61.51 64.46 -28.91
C GLN A 403 -61.83 65.69 -29.75
N THR A 404 -63.05 65.76 -30.30
CA THR A 404 -63.54 66.91 -31.09
C THR A 404 -64.77 67.51 -30.40
N ARG A 405 -64.81 68.84 -30.28
CA ARG A 405 -65.99 69.59 -29.80
C ARG A 405 -66.41 70.65 -30.80
N ALA A 406 -67.70 70.99 -30.85
CA ALA A 406 -68.20 72.07 -31.68
C ALA A 406 -67.86 73.43 -31.08
N CYS A 407 -67.56 74.41 -31.94
CA CYS A 407 -67.43 75.82 -31.60
C CYS A 407 -68.26 76.64 -32.59
N SER A 408 -68.79 77.79 -32.16
CA SER A 408 -69.59 78.67 -33.02
C SER A 408 -69.13 80.10 -32.87
N LEU A 409 -68.61 80.67 -33.96
CA LEU A 409 -68.32 82.10 -34.10
C LEU A 409 -69.40 82.71 -35.01
N GLY A 410 -69.62 84.03 -34.98
CA GLY A 410 -70.79 84.69 -35.61
C GLY A 410 -71.08 84.32 -37.07
N LYS A 411 -72.30 84.53 -37.57
CA LYS A 411 -72.77 84.06 -38.91
C LYS A 411 -71.83 84.46 -40.08
N CYS A 412 -71.52 83.51 -40.96
CA CYS A 412 -70.67 83.71 -42.14
C CYS A 412 -71.40 84.29 -43.36
N ASP A 413 -70.68 85.01 -44.22
CA ASP A 413 -71.13 85.48 -45.55
C ASP A 413 -71.02 84.36 -46.61
N THR A 414 -72.10 84.07 -47.32
CA THR A 414 -72.30 82.84 -48.12
C THR A 414 -71.82 82.91 -49.57
N ARG A 415 -70.85 83.78 -49.90
CA ARG A 415 -70.40 84.02 -51.29
C ARG A 415 -68.94 83.63 -51.59
N ILE A 416 -68.23 82.96 -50.67
CA ILE A 416 -66.77 82.76 -50.78
C ILE A 416 -66.39 81.27 -50.96
N ARG A 417 -65.52 80.98 -51.94
CA ARG A 417 -64.87 79.67 -52.14
C ARG A 417 -63.80 79.43 -51.08
N GLN A 418 -63.95 78.39 -50.26
CA GLN A 418 -63.04 78.09 -49.14
C GLN A 418 -62.10 76.93 -49.48
N ASN A 419 -60.79 77.21 -49.50
CA ASN A 419 -59.75 76.19 -49.67
C ASN A 419 -59.51 75.44 -48.35
N GLY A 420 -59.05 74.19 -48.44
CA GLY A 420 -58.72 73.39 -47.26
C GLY A 420 -57.49 73.92 -46.52
N GLY A 421 -57.57 73.93 -45.18
CA GLY A 421 -56.44 74.20 -44.28
C GLY A 421 -56.08 72.98 -43.43
N TRP A 422 -54.79 72.85 -43.12
CA TRP A 422 -54.25 71.77 -42.31
C TRP A 422 -54.62 71.95 -40.83
N SER A 423 -54.95 70.86 -40.13
CA SER A 423 -55.01 70.80 -38.67
C SER A 423 -53.63 71.01 -38.06
N HIS A 424 -53.60 71.26 -36.75
CA HIS A 424 -52.38 71.09 -35.98
C HIS A 424 -51.89 69.64 -36.09
N TRP A 425 -50.57 69.47 -35.99
CA TRP A 425 -49.95 68.15 -35.97
C TRP A 425 -50.29 67.41 -34.67
N SER A 426 -50.46 66.09 -34.75
CA SER A 426 -50.46 65.22 -33.57
C SER A 426 -49.11 65.31 -32.83
N PRO A 427 -49.06 64.91 -31.54
CA PRO A 427 -47.80 64.55 -30.90
C PRO A 427 -47.03 63.50 -31.72
N TRP A 428 -45.71 63.46 -31.54
CA TRP A 428 -44.86 62.43 -32.14
C TRP A 428 -45.14 61.06 -31.50
N SER A 429 -45.11 59.99 -32.29
CA SER A 429 -45.11 58.62 -31.77
C SER A 429 -43.83 58.30 -31.00
N SER A 430 -43.86 57.25 -30.17
CA SER A 430 -42.65 56.64 -29.62
C SER A 430 -41.72 56.18 -30.75
N CYS A 431 -40.42 56.10 -30.45
CA CYS A 431 -39.42 55.68 -31.42
C CYS A 431 -39.70 54.24 -31.88
N SER A 432 -39.63 53.98 -33.18
CA SER A 432 -39.92 52.66 -33.74
C SER A 432 -38.96 51.55 -33.31
N VAL A 433 -37.85 51.90 -32.63
CA VAL A 433 -36.83 50.97 -32.13
C VAL A 433 -36.46 51.35 -30.70
N THR A 434 -36.08 50.36 -29.90
CA THR A 434 -35.61 50.54 -28.51
C THR A 434 -34.11 50.87 -28.44
N CYS A 435 -33.33 50.51 -29.46
CA CYS A 435 -31.92 50.83 -29.60
C CYS A 435 -31.59 51.18 -31.07
N GLY A 436 -30.58 52.01 -31.31
CA GLY A 436 -30.17 52.42 -32.66
C GLY A 436 -31.07 53.48 -33.30
N VAL A 437 -30.99 53.63 -34.62
CA VAL A 437 -31.74 54.65 -35.38
C VAL A 437 -33.13 54.14 -35.71
N GLY A 438 -34.16 54.80 -35.19
CA GLY A 438 -35.57 54.54 -35.51
C GLY A 438 -36.24 55.74 -36.13
N ASN A 439 -37.55 55.64 -36.30
CA ASN A 439 -38.39 56.71 -36.83
C ASN A 439 -39.54 57.02 -35.85
N VAL A 440 -39.83 58.31 -35.69
CA VAL A 440 -41.05 58.82 -35.05
C VAL A 440 -41.96 59.42 -36.12
N THR A 441 -43.27 59.23 -35.99
CA THR A 441 -44.26 59.73 -36.94
C THR A 441 -45.29 60.62 -36.26
N ARG A 442 -45.74 61.66 -36.96
CA ARG A 442 -46.90 62.48 -36.58
C ARG A 442 -47.78 62.76 -37.78
N ILE A 443 -49.06 63.02 -37.55
CA ILE A 443 -50.06 63.21 -38.61
C ILE A 443 -50.85 64.50 -38.41
N ARG A 444 -51.36 65.05 -39.51
CA ARG A 444 -52.30 66.17 -39.55
C ARG A 444 -53.33 65.92 -40.64
N LEU A 445 -54.54 66.44 -40.46
CA LEU A 445 -55.67 66.24 -41.36
C LEU A 445 -56.03 67.55 -42.06
N CYS A 446 -56.53 67.50 -43.29
CA CYS A 446 -56.95 68.69 -44.03
C CYS A 446 -58.40 69.07 -43.69
N ASN A 447 -58.61 69.54 -42.47
CA ASN A 447 -59.95 69.81 -41.92
C ASN A 447 -60.08 71.12 -41.13
N SER A 448 -59.07 72.00 -41.16
CA SER A 448 -59.08 73.30 -40.46
C SER A 448 -58.75 74.46 -41.43
N PRO A 449 -59.67 74.90 -42.28
CA PRO A 449 -61.03 74.39 -42.51
C PRO A 449 -61.08 73.28 -43.58
N VAL A 450 -62.18 72.52 -43.67
CA VAL A 450 -62.40 71.52 -44.74
C VAL A 450 -62.67 72.25 -46.08
N PRO A 451 -62.10 71.82 -47.23
CA PRO A 451 -62.41 72.43 -48.52
C PRO A 451 -63.90 72.30 -48.86
N GLN A 452 -64.54 73.39 -49.26
CA GLN A 452 -65.95 73.43 -49.66
C GLN A 452 -66.13 74.04 -51.05
N MET A 453 -67.23 73.69 -51.74
CA MET A 453 -67.61 74.20 -53.07
C MET A 453 -66.48 74.17 -54.11
N GLY A 454 -65.81 73.01 -54.23
CA GLY A 454 -64.71 72.81 -55.17
C GLY A 454 -63.42 73.57 -54.80
N GLY A 455 -63.24 74.00 -53.55
CA GLY A 455 -61.99 74.56 -53.03
C GLY A 455 -60.80 73.61 -53.17
N LYS A 456 -59.58 74.16 -53.22
CA LYS A 456 -58.36 73.35 -53.38
C LYS A 456 -58.10 72.55 -52.10
N ASN A 457 -57.68 71.29 -52.27
CA ASN A 457 -57.21 70.46 -51.16
C ASN A 457 -55.89 70.99 -50.58
N CYS A 458 -55.58 70.64 -49.34
CA CYS A 458 -54.35 71.11 -48.69
C CYS A 458 -53.10 70.61 -49.45
N LYS A 459 -52.12 71.50 -49.64
CA LYS A 459 -50.85 71.18 -50.31
C LYS A 459 -49.81 70.75 -49.27
N GLY A 460 -49.19 69.58 -49.46
CA GLY A 460 -48.18 69.00 -48.56
C GLY A 460 -48.57 67.61 -48.03
N SER A 461 -47.70 66.99 -47.24
CA SER A 461 -48.00 65.69 -46.61
C SER A 461 -48.82 65.86 -45.33
N GLY A 462 -49.80 64.96 -45.14
CA GLY A 462 -50.55 64.79 -43.89
C GLY A 462 -49.83 63.89 -42.87
N ARG A 463 -48.67 63.33 -43.23
CA ARG A 463 -47.82 62.52 -42.36
C ARG A 463 -46.38 63.01 -42.44
N GLU A 464 -45.77 63.24 -41.29
CA GLU A 464 -44.35 63.58 -41.17
C GLU A 464 -43.64 62.49 -40.39
N THR A 465 -42.46 62.10 -40.86
CA THR A 465 -41.61 61.10 -40.23
C THR A 465 -40.24 61.76 -39.97
N LYS A 466 -39.73 61.64 -38.75
CA LYS A 466 -38.38 62.08 -38.38
C LYS A 466 -37.60 60.92 -37.77
N THR A 467 -36.28 60.96 -37.91
CA THR A 467 -35.40 59.99 -37.27
C THR A 467 -35.30 60.26 -35.77
N CYS A 468 -35.31 59.19 -34.98
CA CYS A 468 -34.99 59.18 -33.55
C CYS A 468 -33.75 58.31 -33.33
N GLN A 469 -32.97 58.63 -32.31
CA GLN A 469 -31.72 57.93 -32.00
C GLN A 469 -31.83 57.39 -30.57
N GLY A 470 -31.95 56.07 -30.45
CA GLY A 470 -31.94 55.35 -29.17
C GLY A 470 -30.52 55.00 -28.71
N ILE A 471 -30.42 54.33 -27.56
CA ILE A 471 -29.15 53.80 -27.01
C ILE A 471 -28.49 52.87 -28.06
N PRO A 472 -27.15 52.81 -28.18
CA PRO A 472 -26.49 51.88 -29.10
C PRO A 472 -26.93 50.42 -28.87
N CYS A 473 -27.20 49.68 -29.94
CA CYS A 473 -27.65 48.29 -29.83
C CYS A 473 -26.53 47.35 -29.34
N PRO A 474 -26.88 46.29 -28.58
CA PRO A 474 -25.92 45.28 -28.15
C PRO A 474 -25.24 44.61 -29.35
N ILE A 475 -23.91 44.52 -29.29
CA ILE A 475 -23.08 43.80 -30.26
C ILE A 475 -22.64 42.51 -29.58
N ASP A 476 -23.14 41.37 -30.06
CA ASP A 476 -22.74 40.06 -29.54
C ASP A 476 -21.30 39.72 -29.91
N GLY A 477 -20.56 39.13 -28.97
CA GLY A 477 -19.20 38.68 -29.18
C GLY A 477 -19.09 37.53 -30.17
N ARG A 478 -18.06 37.54 -31.00
CA ARG A 478 -17.71 36.41 -31.88
C ARG A 478 -16.25 36.01 -31.74
N TRP A 479 -16.00 34.72 -31.89
CA TRP A 479 -14.66 34.14 -31.84
C TRP A 479 -13.77 34.65 -32.96
N SER A 480 -12.51 34.90 -32.63
CA SER A 480 -11.41 35.03 -33.58
C SER A 480 -11.19 33.71 -34.34
N PRO A 481 -10.48 33.75 -35.48
CA PRO A 481 -9.86 32.55 -36.02
C PRO A 481 -8.98 31.88 -34.95
N TRP A 482 -8.88 30.55 -35.02
CA TRP A 482 -7.97 29.79 -34.18
C TRP A 482 -6.51 30.16 -34.48
N SER A 483 -5.67 30.13 -33.45
CA SER A 483 -4.22 30.18 -33.60
C SER A 483 -3.72 28.97 -34.42
N PRO A 484 -2.50 29.05 -34.99
CA PRO A 484 -1.78 27.86 -35.40
C PRO A 484 -1.65 26.86 -34.24
N TRP A 485 -1.55 25.57 -34.57
CA TRP A 485 -1.25 24.53 -33.59
C TRP A 485 0.15 24.72 -33.00
N SER A 486 0.29 24.47 -31.70
CA SER A 486 1.59 24.35 -31.04
C SER A 486 2.39 23.17 -31.60
N ALA A 487 3.69 23.16 -31.31
CA ALA A 487 4.50 21.95 -31.47
C ALA A 487 3.89 20.80 -30.63
N CYS A 488 4.07 19.57 -31.11
CA CYS A 488 3.64 18.38 -30.38
C CYS A 488 4.48 18.24 -29.11
N THR A 489 3.86 17.86 -27.98
CA THR A 489 4.58 17.67 -26.71
C THR A 489 5.68 16.61 -26.77
N VAL A 490 5.52 15.60 -27.62
CA VAL A 490 6.54 14.55 -27.84
C VAL A 490 6.73 14.28 -29.33
N THR A 491 7.90 13.80 -29.73
CA THR A 491 8.29 13.55 -31.13
C THR A 491 7.83 12.19 -31.65
N CYS A 492 7.52 11.22 -30.78
CA CYS A 492 7.06 9.87 -31.09
C CYS A 492 6.22 9.31 -29.92
N ALA A 493 5.59 8.14 -30.09
CA ALA A 493 4.72 7.46 -29.12
C ALA A 493 3.44 8.19 -28.67
N GLY A 494 3.06 9.28 -29.35
CA GLY A 494 1.80 9.99 -29.13
C GLY A 494 1.93 11.19 -28.19
N GLY A 495 1.83 12.40 -28.73
CA GLY A 495 1.79 13.66 -28.00
C GLY A 495 0.52 14.46 -28.20
N ILE A 496 0.41 15.59 -27.53
CA ILE A 496 -0.71 16.52 -27.63
C ILE A 496 -0.20 17.84 -28.19
N ARG A 497 -0.94 18.45 -29.11
CA ARG A 497 -0.76 19.83 -29.55
C ARG A 497 -1.99 20.64 -29.22
N GLU A 498 -1.80 21.92 -28.92
CA GLU A 498 -2.84 22.85 -28.47
C GLU A 498 -2.98 24.02 -29.46
N ARG A 499 -4.19 24.53 -29.63
CA ARG A 499 -4.45 25.83 -30.27
C ARG A 499 -5.50 26.62 -29.49
N THR A 500 -5.47 27.95 -29.62
CA THR A 500 -6.32 28.87 -28.84
C THR A 500 -7.07 29.85 -29.73
N ARG A 501 -8.19 30.39 -29.24
CA ARG A 501 -8.96 31.46 -29.88
C ARG A 501 -9.44 32.47 -28.85
N VAL A 502 -9.71 33.70 -29.26
CA VAL A 502 -10.15 34.78 -28.35
C VAL A 502 -11.46 35.41 -28.83
N CYS A 503 -12.30 35.88 -27.91
CA CYS A 503 -13.61 36.44 -28.23
C CYS A 503 -13.50 37.92 -28.61
N ASN A 504 -12.99 38.21 -29.81
CA ASN A 504 -12.70 39.60 -30.22
C ASN A 504 -13.07 39.97 -31.67
N SER A 505 -13.86 39.15 -32.37
CA SER A 505 -14.14 39.34 -33.81
C SER A 505 -15.63 39.40 -34.16
N PRO A 506 -16.47 40.28 -33.57
CA PRO A 506 -16.13 41.42 -32.72
C PRO A 506 -16.18 41.12 -31.21
N GLU A 507 -15.65 42.03 -30.38
CA GLU A 507 -15.81 41.98 -28.92
C GLU A 507 -17.27 42.32 -28.51
N PRO A 508 -17.81 41.70 -27.45
CA PRO A 508 -19.13 42.07 -26.93
C PRO A 508 -19.16 43.54 -26.49
N GLN A 509 -20.10 44.33 -27.02
CA GLN A 509 -20.28 45.74 -26.66
C GLN A 509 -21.76 46.05 -26.38
N TYR A 510 -22.01 47.11 -25.60
CA TYR A 510 -23.37 47.60 -25.29
C TYR A 510 -24.33 46.53 -24.72
N GLY A 511 -23.81 45.59 -23.93
CA GLY A 511 -24.61 44.52 -23.31
C GLY A 511 -24.89 43.31 -24.20
N GLY A 512 -24.12 43.13 -25.29
CA GLY A 512 -24.17 41.92 -26.12
C GLY A 512 -23.64 40.67 -25.40
N LYS A 513 -24.02 39.50 -25.90
CA LYS A 513 -23.68 38.20 -25.29
C LYS A 513 -22.22 37.82 -25.50
N ASP A 514 -21.63 37.17 -24.51
CA ASP A 514 -20.29 36.59 -24.60
C ASP A 514 -20.23 35.39 -25.58
N CYS A 515 -19.04 35.11 -26.10
CA CYS A 515 -18.84 33.97 -26.98
C CYS A 515 -19.05 32.63 -26.25
N VAL A 516 -19.83 31.73 -26.86
CA VAL A 516 -20.10 30.39 -26.32
C VAL A 516 -19.16 29.36 -26.96
N GLY A 517 -18.45 28.58 -26.13
CA GLY A 517 -17.55 27.48 -26.54
C GLY A 517 -16.17 27.53 -25.87
N ASP A 518 -15.35 26.49 -26.06
CA ASP A 518 -14.04 26.40 -25.43
C ASP A 518 -13.00 27.35 -26.06
N VAL A 519 -12.16 27.92 -25.20
CA VAL A 519 -11.06 28.86 -25.57
C VAL A 519 -9.84 28.10 -26.12
N LYS A 520 -9.68 26.83 -25.74
CA LYS A 520 -8.53 25.97 -26.03
C LYS A 520 -8.99 24.65 -26.65
N GLU A 521 -8.27 24.16 -27.64
CA GLU A 521 -8.51 22.87 -28.28
C GLU A 521 -7.24 22.03 -28.29
N HIS A 522 -7.39 20.73 -27.98
CA HIS A 522 -6.29 19.76 -27.92
C HIS A 522 -6.44 18.69 -29.00
N GLN A 523 -5.33 18.26 -29.60
CA GLN A 523 -5.31 17.18 -30.59
C GLN A 523 -4.10 16.27 -30.42
N MET A 524 -4.29 14.97 -30.60
CA MET A 524 -3.20 13.99 -30.61
C MET A 524 -2.32 14.11 -31.86
N CYS A 525 -1.00 14.01 -31.69
CA CYS A 525 0.02 14.06 -32.74
C CYS A 525 1.09 12.96 -32.52
N ASN A 526 1.92 12.69 -33.53
CA ASN A 526 3.08 11.78 -33.44
C ASN A 526 2.79 10.33 -32.97
N LYS A 527 1.80 9.68 -33.59
CA LYS A 527 1.36 8.29 -33.29
C LYS A 527 2.34 7.18 -33.71
N ARG A 528 3.53 7.50 -34.23
CA ARG A 528 4.52 6.50 -34.63
C ARG A 528 5.35 6.08 -33.43
N SER A 529 5.59 4.79 -33.27
CA SER A 529 6.48 4.25 -32.24
C SER A 529 7.88 4.87 -32.35
N CYS A 530 8.50 5.17 -31.21
CA CYS A 530 9.87 5.66 -31.16
C CYS A 530 10.86 4.55 -31.59
N PRO A 531 12.01 4.91 -32.20
CA PRO A 531 13.12 3.98 -32.33
C PRO A 531 13.53 3.51 -30.93
N ILE A 532 13.59 2.20 -30.72
CA ILE A 532 14.03 1.61 -29.45
C ILE A 532 15.55 1.75 -29.43
N ASP A 533 16.07 2.48 -28.44
CA ASP A 533 17.51 2.48 -28.13
C ASP A 533 17.91 1.04 -27.79
N GLY A 534 18.85 0.48 -28.54
CA GLY A 534 19.23 -0.92 -28.46
C GLY A 534 19.65 -1.39 -27.06
N CYS A 535 20.18 -0.49 -26.23
CA CYS A 535 20.58 -0.83 -24.85
C CYS A 535 19.43 -0.72 -23.83
N LEU A 536 18.30 -0.09 -24.17
CA LEU A 536 17.15 0.00 -23.26
C LEU A 536 16.47 -1.36 -23.01
N SER A 537 16.69 -2.34 -23.89
CA SER A 537 16.21 -3.71 -23.72
C SER A 537 17.17 -4.60 -22.90
N ASN A 538 18.18 -4.01 -22.25
CA ASN A 538 19.23 -4.71 -21.49
C ASN A 538 19.76 -5.98 -22.18
N PRO A 539 20.30 -5.87 -23.40
CA PRO A 539 20.71 -7.04 -24.18
C PRO A 539 22.06 -7.65 -23.78
N CYS A 540 22.82 -6.96 -22.92
CA CYS A 540 24.12 -7.42 -22.42
C CYS A 540 23.96 -8.10 -21.06
N PHE A 541 24.93 -8.96 -20.71
CA PHE A 541 24.97 -9.61 -19.41
C PHE A 541 25.01 -8.58 -18.27
N PRO A 542 24.34 -8.82 -17.12
CA PRO A 542 24.36 -7.90 -15.99
C PRO A 542 25.79 -7.47 -15.60
N GLY A 543 26.03 -6.16 -15.55
CA GLY A 543 27.35 -5.58 -15.27
C GLY A 543 28.28 -5.44 -16.49
N ALA A 544 27.96 -6.05 -17.64
CA ALA A 544 28.69 -5.81 -18.89
C ALA A 544 28.25 -4.47 -19.52
N LYS A 545 29.22 -3.67 -19.98
CA LYS A 545 28.95 -2.33 -20.54
C LYS A 545 28.23 -2.43 -21.89
N CYS A 546 27.00 -1.96 -21.99
CA CYS A 546 26.26 -1.87 -23.27
C CYS A 546 26.57 -0.55 -23.99
N ASN A 547 26.96 -0.63 -25.27
CA ASN A 547 27.13 0.53 -26.14
C ASN A 547 26.03 0.51 -27.22
N SER A 548 25.14 1.50 -27.23
CA SER A 548 24.12 1.67 -28.28
C SER A 548 24.57 2.63 -29.37
N PHE A 549 24.11 2.38 -30.58
CA PHE A 549 24.42 3.18 -31.76
C PHE A 549 23.15 3.91 -32.28
N PRO A 550 23.31 5.05 -32.99
CA PRO A 550 22.18 5.84 -33.48
C PRO A 550 21.26 5.13 -34.49
N ASP A 551 21.70 4.00 -35.04
CA ASP A 551 20.93 3.13 -35.92
C ASP A 551 20.06 2.10 -35.17
N GLY A 552 20.10 2.10 -33.83
CA GLY A 552 19.39 1.17 -32.96
C GLY A 552 20.13 -0.15 -32.72
N SER A 553 21.31 -0.35 -33.31
CA SER A 553 22.18 -1.49 -32.99
C SER A 553 22.89 -1.28 -31.65
N TRP A 554 23.39 -2.36 -31.06
CA TRP A 554 24.09 -2.33 -29.78
C TRP A 554 25.24 -3.34 -29.77
N SER A 555 26.21 -3.13 -28.89
CA SER A 555 27.34 -4.04 -28.65
C SER A 555 27.66 -4.12 -27.16
N CYS A 556 28.02 -5.31 -26.69
CA CYS A 556 28.43 -5.52 -25.31
C CYS A 556 29.95 -5.45 -25.17
N GLY A 557 30.40 -4.80 -24.09
CA GLY A 557 31.78 -4.81 -23.65
C GLY A 557 32.17 -6.14 -22.99
N SER A 558 33.35 -6.18 -22.37
CA SER A 558 33.82 -7.35 -21.64
C SER A 558 32.89 -7.72 -20.47
N CYS A 559 32.89 -9.00 -20.10
CA CYS A 559 32.20 -9.49 -18.91
C CYS A 559 32.76 -8.85 -17.63
N PRO A 560 31.96 -8.78 -16.56
CA PRO A 560 32.42 -8.36 -15.24
C PRO A 560 33.57 -9.23 -14.73
N VAL A 561 34.34 -8.72 -13.76
CA VAL A 561 35.37 -9.51 -13.06
C VAL A 561 34.74 -10.75 -12.41
N GLY A 562 35.41 -11.90 -12.52
CA GLY A 562 34.86 -13.20 -12.10
C GLY A 562 34.03 -13.92 -13.17
N PHE A 563 33.88 -13.35 -14.36
CA PHE A 563 33.17 -14.00 -15.46
C PHE A 563 33.99 -14.03 -16.76
N LEU A 564 33.78 -15.06 -17.58
CA LEU A 564 34.37 -15.23 -18.90
C LEU A 564 33.28 -15.29 -19.97
N GLY A 565 33.48 -14.59 -21.09
CA GLY A 565 32.52 -14.62 -22.18
C GLY A 565 32.66 -13.48 -23.18
N ASN A 566 31.63 -13.30 -23.99
CA ASN A 566 31.60 -12.31 -25.07
C ASN A 566 30.79 -11.03 -24.71
N GLY A 567 30.40 -10.88 -23.45
CA GLY A 567 29.63 -9.72 -22.95
C GLY A 567 28.11 -9.85 -23.07
N THR A 568 27.60 -10.70 -23.97
CA THR A 568 26.17 -11.09 -23.99
C THR A 568 25.92 -12.34 -23.17
N HIS A 569 26.82 -13.32 -23.30
CA HIS A 569 26.85 -14.53 -22.48
C HIS A 569 28.15 -14.53 -21.70
N CYS A 570 28.02 -14.43 -20.38
CA CYS A 570 29.12 -14.50 -19.44
C CYS A 570 28.85 -15.67 -18.49
N GLU A 571 29.83 -16.56 -18.37
CA GLU A 571 29.81 -17.70 -17.47
C GLU A 571 30.81 -17.47 -16.35
N ASP A 572 30.51 -18.03 -15.18
CA ASP A 572 31.36 -17.92 -14.00
C ASP A 572 32.77 -18.48 -14.27
N LEU A 573 33.79 -17.73 -13.84
CA LEU A 573 35.19 -18.10 -14.00
C LEU A 573 35.62 -18.94 -12.80
N ASP A 574 35.91 -20.21 -13.01
CA ASP A 574 36.47 -21.05 -11.94
C ASP A 574 37.93 -20.65 -11.64
N GLU A 575 38.13 -19.72 -10.70
CA GLU A 575 39.47 -19.28 -10.32
C GLU A 575 40.27 -20.40 -9.63
N CYS A 576 39.60 -21.33 -8.94
CA CYS A 576 40.22 -22.48 -8.29
C CYS A 576 40.83 -23.47 -9.30
N ALA A 577 40.20 -23.64 -10.47
CA ALA A 577 40.73 -24.45 -11.55
C ALA A 577 41.90 -23.76 -12.28
N VAL A 578 41.88 -22.43 -12.39
CA VAL A 578 42.91 -21.65 -13.12
C VAL A 578 44.14 -21.37 -12.25
N ALA A 579 43.95 -21.09 -10.96
CA ALA A 579 45.01 -20.86 -9.99
C ALA A 579 44.90 -21.89 -8.86
N THR A 580 45.68 -22.97 -8.95
CA THR A 580 45.56 -24.11 -8.04
C THR A 580 46.24 -23.89 -6.69
N ASP A 581 47.10 -22.88 -6.56
CA ASP A 581 47.94 -22.60 -5.38
C ASP A 581 47.40 -21.47 -4.49
N ILE A 582 46.14 -21.08 -4.68
CA ILE A 582 45.48 -20.03 -3.87
C ILE A 582 45.30 -20.50 -2.42
N CYS A 583 44.75 -21.70 -2.24
CA CYS A 583 44.38 -22.23 -0.93
C CYS A 583 45.39 -23.26 -0.44
N PHE A 584 45.47 -23.43 0.88
CA PHE A 584 46.38 -24.39 1.49
C PHE A 584 45.98 -25.80 1.09
N SER A 585 46.91 -26.53 0.48
CA SER A 585 46.67 -27.89 0.02
C SER A 585 47.09 -28.90 1.09
N THR A 586 46.17 -29.75 1.51
CA THR A 586 46.45 -30.89 2.38
C THR A 586 46.43 -32.14 1.51
N ASN A 587 47.50 -32.94 1.53
CA ASN A 587 47.63 -34.15 0.69
C ASN A 587 47.44 -33.92 -0.82
N LYS A 588 47.88 -32.75 -1.33
CA LYS A 588 47.80 -32.34 -2.76
C LYS A 588 46.39 -32.08 -3.31
N VAL A 589 45.37 -31.97 -2.47
CA VAL A 589 44.05 -31.48 -2.87
C VAL A 589 43.94 -30.01 -2.47
N SER A 590 43.69 -29.14 -3.45
CA SER A 590 43.44 -27.72 -3.19
C SER A 590 42.09 -27.57 -2.48
N ARG A 591 42.07 -26.88 -1.34
CA ARG A 591 40.87 -26.63 -0.53
C ARG A 591 40.17 -25.31 -0.96
N CYS A 592 40.19 -25.05 -2.26
CA CYS A 592 39.58 -23.88 -2.88
C CYS A 592 38.15 -24.22 -3.32
N VAL A 593 37.21 -23.32 -3.06
CA VAL A 593 35.82 -23.44 -3.46
C VAL A 593 35.49 -22.30 -4.42
N ASN A 594 35.08 -22.68 -5.62
CA ASN A 594 34.60 -21.73 -6.61
C ASN A 594 33.18 -21.25 -6.24
N THR A 595 32.92 -19.96 -6.40
CA THR A 595 31.65 -19.30 -6.08
C THR A 595 31.18 -18.48 -7.28
N ASN A 596 29.88 -18.22 -7.38
CA ASN A 596 29.34 -17.40 -8.47
C ASN A 596 28.85 -16.06 -7.89
N PRO A 597 29.62 -14.97 -7.97
CA PRO A 597 30.96 -14.83 -8.57
C PRO A 597 32.15 -14.97 -7.60
N GLY A 598 33.29 -15.46 -8.11
CA GLY A 598 34.61 -15.44 -7.45
C GLY A 598 35.01 -16.74 -6.77
N PHE A 599 35.89 -16.67 -5.77
CA PHE A 599 36.33 -17.85 -5.02
C PHE A 599 36.51 -17.56 -3.53
N HIS A 600 36.52 -18.61 -2.72
CA HIS A 600 37.00 -18.54 -1.35
C HIS A 600 37.77 -19.80 -0.95
N CYS A 601 38.72 -19.63 -0.04
CA CYS A 601 39.41 -20.74 0.58
C CYS A 601 38.63 -21.28 1.78
N LEU A 602 38.66 -22.60 1.98
CA LEU A 602 38.23 -23.20 3.24
C LEU A 602 39.15 -22.74 4.39
N PRO A 603 38.68 -22.76 5.65
CA PRO A 603 39.53 -22.48 6.79
C PRO A 603 40.70 -23.47 6.86
N CYS A 604 41.80 -23.03 7.49
CA CYS A 604 42.95 -23.89 7.72
C CYS A 604 42.50 -25.19 8.41
N PRO A 605 43.07 -26.34 8.01
CA PRO A 605 42.69 -27.63 8.58
C PRO A 605 42.97 -27.66 10.10
N PRO A 606 42.33 -28.57 10.86
CA PRO A 606 42.59 -28.70 12.28
C PRO A 606 44.09 -28.79 12.57
N ARG A 607 44.55 -28.16 13.66
CA ARG A 607 45.96 -28.04 14.09
C ARG A 607 46.78 -27.01 13.29
N TYR A 608 46.16 -26.31 12.34
CA TYR A 608 46.78 -25.21 11.61
C TYR A 608 45.99 -23.91 11.80
N LYS A 609 46.70 -22.79 11.86
CA LYS A 609 46.13 -21.44 11.98
C LYS A 609 46.66 -20.55 10.87
N GLY A 610 45.83 -19.69 10.31
CA GLY A 610 46.21 -18.88 9.15
C GLY A 610 45.14 -17.94 8.65
N SER A 611 45.44 -17.27 7.55
CA SER A 611 44.48 -16.42 6.84
C SER A 611 43.44 -17.26 6.08
N GLN A 612 42.31 -16.65 5.73
CA GLN A 612 41.29 -17.25 4.87
C GLN A 612 40.99 -16.29 3.71
N PRO A 613 41.72 -16.40 2.58
CA PRO A 613 41.50 -15.54 1.42
C PRO A 613 40.14 -15.79 0.77
N PHE A 614 39.55 -14.70 0.28
CA PHE A 614 38.37 -14.68 -0.56
C PHE A 614 38.54 -13.54 -1.56
N GLY A 615 37.97 -13.67 -2.75
CA GLY A 615 38.12 -12.64 -3.77
C GLY A 615 37.34 -12.96 -5.04
N VAL A 616 37.25 -11.96 -5.92
CA VAL A 616 36.55 -12.11 -7.20
C VAL A 616 37.53 -11.81 -8.33
N GLY A 617 37.62 -12.73 -9.29
CA GLY A 617 38.48 -12.59 -10.46
C GLY A 617 39.91 -13.08 -10.26
N LEU A 618 40.58 -13.26 -11.40
CA LEU A 618 41.89 -13.89 -11.49
C LEU A 618 43.04 -13.08 -10.87
N GLU A 619 42.90 -11.75 -10.78
CA GLU A 619 43.93 -10.90 -10.16
C GLU A 619 43.99 -11.13 -8.65
N ALA A 620 42.83 -11.13 -7.98
CA ALA A 620 42.72 -11.41 -6.55
C ALA A 620 43.23 -12.82 -6.21
N ALA A 621 42.89 -13.80 -7.04
CA ALA A 621 43.37 -15.18 -6.91
C ALA A 621 44.91 -15.30 -6.95
N ARG A 622 45.60 -14.42 -7.68
CA ARG A 622 47.08 -14.48 -7.80
C ARG A 622 47.80 -13.78 -6.66
N THR A 623 47.17 -12.77 -6.07
CA THR A 623 47.80 -11.92 -5.05
C THR A 623 47.58 -12.46 -3.63
N GLU A 624 46.39 -12.97 -3.33
CA GLU A 624 45.98 -13.31 -1.97
C GLU A 624 45.98 -14.82 -1.73
N LYS A 625 47.14 -15.34 -1.28
CA LYS A 625 47.32 -16.78 -1.02
C LYS A 625 47.13 -17.12 0.45
N GLN A 626 46.56 -18.30 0.69
CA GLN A 626 46.34 -18.82 2.03
C GLN A 626 47.65 -19.34 2.61
N VAL A 627 47.98 -18.85 3.80
CA VAL A 627 49.13 -19.33 4.56
C VAL A 627 48.61 -19.94 5.85
N CYS A 628 48.79 -21.25 6.01
CA CYS A 628 48.43 -21.99 7.21
C CYS A 628 49.71 -22.47 7.91
N GLU A 629 49.92 -22.03 9.15
CA GLU A 629 51.04 -22.41 9.98
C GLU A 629 50.61 -23.44 11.05
N PRO A 630 51.48 -24.39 11.44
CA PRO A 630 51.17 -25.35 12.51
C PRO A 630 50.91 -24.61 13.83
N GLU A 631 49.77 -24.89 14.46
CA GLU A 631 49.38 -24.29 15.73
C GLU A 631 50.25 -24.82 16.88
N ASN A 632 50.68 -23.92 17.78
CA ASN A 632 51.38 -24.30 18.99
C ASN A 632 50.89 -23.46 20.18
N PRO A 633 49.89 -23.95 20.93
CA PRO A 633 49.26 -23.17 22.00
C PRO A 633 50.22 -22.68 23.10
N CYS A 634 51.33 -23.40 23.34
CA CYS A 634 52.35 -23.00 24.31
C CYS A 634 53.22 -21.85 23.79
N LYS A 635 53.68 -21.92 22.54
CA LYS A 635 54.48 -20.85 21.92
C LYS A 635 53.65 -19.61 21.62
N ASP A 636 52.42 -19.83 21.18
CA ASP A 636 51.46 -18.78 20.79
C ASP A 636 50.79 -18.12 22.00
N LYS A 637 51.01 -18.65 23.21
CA LYS A 637 50.41 -18.20 24.48
C LYS A 637 48.88 -18.17 24.44
N THR A 638 48.28 -19.11 23.71
CA THR A 638 46.82 -19.28 23.61
C THR A 638 46.30 -20.41 24.51
N HIS A 639 47.19 -21.05 25.29
CA HIS A 639 46.82 -22.07 26.27
C HIS A 639 46.02 -21.48 27.44
N ASN A 640 45.25 -22.34 28.12
CA ASN A 640 44.45 -21.99 29.30
C ASN A 640 45.05 -22.50 30.63
N CYS A 641 46.33 -22.91 30.63
CA CYS A 641 47.03 -23.33 31.85
C CYS A 641 47.01 -22.28 32.96
N HIS A 642 46.98 -22.74 34.22
CA HIS A 642 47.05 -21.88 35.40
C HIS A 642 48.29 -20.98 35.37
N LYS A 643 48.25 -19.85 36.08
CA LYS A 643 49.41 -18.96 36.23
C LYS A 643 50.64 -19.68 36.82
N HIS A 644 50.39 -20.65 37.68
CA HIS A 644 51.42 -21.51 38.31
C HIS A 644 51.54 -22.87 37.62
N ALA A 645 51.15 -22.96 36.35
CA ALA A 645 51.33 -24.14 35.52
C ALA A 645 52.22 -23.81 34.31
N GLU A 646 52.94 -24.82 33.84
CA GLU A 646 53.71 -24.79 32.61
C GLU A 646 52.91 -25.46 31.48
N CYS A 647 52.86 -24.80 30.32
CA CYS A 647 52.31 -25.38 29.11
C CYS A 647 53.37 -26.25 28.43
N ILE A 648 53.08 -27.54 28.32
CA ILE A 648 53.97 -28.52 27.71
C ILE A 648 53.39 -28.93 26.35
N TYR A 649 54.13 -28.61 25.29
CA TYR A 649 53.76 -29.00 23.94
C TYR A 649 54.10 -30.47 23.70
N LEU A 650 53.07 -31.31 23.50
CA LEU A 650 53.21 -32.76 23.33
C LEU A 650 53.55 -33.15 21.89
N GLY A 651 53.33 -32.24 20.94
CA GLY A 651 53.67 -32.41 19.53
C GLY A 651 52.49 -32.15 18.60
N HIS A 652 52.77 -31.85 17.34
CA HIS A 652 51.76 -31.38 16.39
C HIS A 652 50.66 -32.42 16.13
N PHE A 653 51.00 -33.71 16.13
CA PHE A 653 50.07 -34.82 15.89
C PHE A 653 49.60 -35.52 17.17
N SER A 654 49.90 -34.98 18.35
CA SER A 654 49.45 -35.53 19.64
C SER A 654 48.01 -35.11 19.97
N ASP A 655 47.28 -35.93 20.73
CA ASP A 655 45.92 -35.62 21.19
C ASP A 655 45.82 -35.82 22.72
N PRO A 656 45.72 -34.74 23.51
CA PRO A 656 45.72 -33.32 23.11
C PRO A 656 47.10 -32.81 22.64
N MET A 657 47.13 -31.69 21.90
CA MET A 657 48.38 -31.09 21.36
C MET A 657 49.34 -30.55 22.43
N TYR A 658 48.78 -30.16 23.57
CA TYR A 658 49.51 -29.66 24.73
C TYR A 658 48.81 -30.14 26.00
N LYS A 659 49.54 -30.10 27.11
CA LYS A 659 48.99 -30.28 28.45
C LYS A 659 49.52 -29.19 29.39
N CYS A 660 48.84 -29.01 30.50
CA CYS A 660 49.23 -28.11 31.57
C CYS A 660 49.70 -28.93 32.77
N GLU A 661 50.86 -28.62 33.32
CA GLU A 661 51.34 -29.24 34.56
C GLU A 661 51.68 -28.16 35.57
N CYS A 662 51.27 -28.33 36.82
CA CYS A 662 51.60 -27.37 37.88
C CYS A 662 53.12 -27.31 38.09
N GLN A 663 53.63 -26.12 38.32
CA GLN A 663 55.04 -25.89 38.63
C GLN A 663 55.40 -26.52 39.98
N THR A 664 56.68 -26.85 40.18
CA THR A 664 57.17 -27.35 41.46
C THR A 664 56.79 -26.40 42.61
N GLY A 665 56.22 -26.95 43.69
CA GLY A 665 55.62 -26.20 44.81
C GLY A 665 54.12 -26.03 44.69
N TYR A 666 53.50 -26.57 43.64
CA TYR A 666 52.06 -26.52 43.42
C TYR A 666 51.53 -27.85 42.90
N ALA A 667 50.29 -28.17 43.27
CA ALA A 667 49.56 -29.35 42.83
C ALA A 667 48.17 -28.97 42.28
N GLY A 668 47.66 -29.76 41.34
CA GLY A 668 46.39 -29.50 40.67
C GLY A 668 46.24 -30.21 39.33
N ASP A 669 45.19 -29.86 38.59
CA ASP A 669 44.91 -30.39 37.25
C ASP A 669 45.62 -29.62 36.12
N GLY A 670 46.47 -28.64 36.47
CA GLY A 670 47.19 -27.78 35.54
C GLY A 670 46.38 -26.59 34.99
N LEU A 671 45.05 -26.64 35.08
CA LEU A 671 44.17 -25.47 34.86
C LEU A 671 44.02 -24.66 36.14
N ILE A 672 44.04 -25.35 37.28
CA ILE A 672 44.05 -24.81 38.63
C ILE A 672 45.22 -25.46 39.35
N CYS A 673 46.02 -24.63 40.04
CA CYS A 673 47.12 -25.12 40.88
C CYS A 673 47.07 -24.42 42.24
N GLY A 674 47.08 -25.21 43.31
CA GLY A 674 47.20 -24.77 44.70
C GLY A 674 48.57 -25.07 45.27
N GLU A 675 48.89 -24.53 46.45
CA GLU A 675 50.17 -24.77 47.12
C GLU A 675 50.32 -26.24 47.54
N ASP A 676 51.50 -26.78 47.30
CA ASP A 676 51.97 -28.11 47.70
C ASP A 676 53.33 -27.90 48.38
N SER A 677 53.36 -28.06 49.71
CA SER A 677 54.50 -27.62 50.54
C SER A 677 55.60 -28.67 50.68
N ASP A 678 55.27 -29.94 50.51
CA ASP A 678 56.17 -31.08 50.64
C ASP A 678 56.45 -31.80 49.31
N LEU A 679 55.86 -31.30 48.21
CA LEU A 679 56.20 -31.64 46.83
C LEU A 679 55.86 -33.07 46.43
N ASP A 680 54.81 -33.62 47.02
CA ASP A 680 54.37 -34.98 46.75
C ASP A 680 53.26 -35.05 45.69
N GLY A 681 52.81 -33.88 45.22
CA GLY A 681 51.78 -33.74 44.22
C GLY A 681 50.36 -33.60 44.78
N TRP A 682 50.14 -33.55 46.09
CA TRP A 682 48.82 -33.29 46.69
C TRP A 682 48.75 -31.89 47.29
N PRO A 683 47.70 -31.11 47.00
CA PRO A 683 47.62 -29.75 47.48
C PRO A 683 47.27 -29.70 48.97
N ASN A 684 47.78 -28.69 49.67
CA ASN A 684 47.49 -28.44 51.09
C ASN A 684 45.99 -28.23 51.41
N SER A 685 45.15 -28.01 50.39
CA SER A 685 43.72 -27.74 50.51
C SER A 685 42.97 -28.29 49.29
N ASN A 686 41.69 -28.60 49.47
CA ASN A 686 40.82 -29.04 48.36
C ASN A 686 40.71 -27.94 47.29
N LEU A 687 40.95 -28.31 46.03
CA LEU A 687 40.88 -27.41 44.88
C LEU A 687 39.61 -27.66 44.07
N VAL A 688 39.10 -26.62 43.40
CA VAL A 688 37.91 -26.68 42.53
C VAL A 688 38.27 -27.15 41.11
N CYS A 689 39.02 -28.24 41.01
CA CYS A 689 39.41 -28.82 39.73
C CYS A 689 38.19 -29.34 38.95
N ALA A 690 38.39 -29.62 37.65
CA ALA A 690 37.35 -30.25 36.84
C ALA A 690 36.83 -31.54 37.51
N THR A 691 35.53 -31.83 37.44
CA THR A 691 34.86 -32.94 38.16
C THR A 691 35.42 -34.34 37.85
N ASN A 692 36.29 -34.47 36.85
CA ASN A 692 36.93 -35.71 36.44
C ASN A 692 38.42 -35.81 36.90
N ALA A 693 38.95 -34.82 37.60
CA ALA A 693 40.31 -34.87 38.14
C ALA A 693 40.31 -35.73 39.43
N THR A 694 40.72 -36.99 39.31
CA THR A 694 40.81 -37.94 40.43
C THR A 694 42.05 -37.77 41.30
N TYR A 695 43.09 -37.11 40.80
CA TYR A 695 44.40 -36.98 41.47
C TYR A 695 44.79 -35.50 41.58
N HIS A 696 45.60 -35.15 42.59
CA HIS A 696 46.24 -33.83 42.75
C HIS A 696 45.30 -32.64 43.05
N CYS A 697 44.03 -32.89 43.39
CA CYS A 697 43.03 -31.85 43.65
C CYS A 697 42.31 -32.00 45.00
N ILE A 698 42.54 -33.11 45.70
CA ILE A 698 42.03 -33.38 47.04
C ILE A 698 43.09 -32.92 48.03
N LYS A 699 42.65 -32.41 49.18
CA LYS A 699 43.52 -32.01 50.27
C LYS A 699 44.43 -33.17 50.68
N ASP A 700 45.71 -32.87 50.81
CA ASP A 700 46.70 -33.76 51.38
C ASP A 700 46.36 -34.14 52.85
N ASN A 701 46.40 -35.44 53.13
CA ASN A 701 46.21 -36.03 54.46
C ASN A 701 47.47 -35.95 55.33
N CYS A 702 48.65 -35.66 54.77
CA CYS A 702 49.89 -35.36 55.51
C CYS A 702 50.67 -34.13 54.98
N PRO A 703 50.15 -32.88 55.09
CA PRO A 703 50.64 -31.64 54.42
C PRO A 703 52.09 -31.16 54.63
N LYS A 704 52.90 -31.91 55.37
CA LYS A 704 54.29 -31.58 55.72
C LYS A 704 55.23 -32.76 55.54
N LEU A 705 54.73 -33.92 55.12
CA LEU A 705 55.48 -35.14 55.01
C LEU A 705 55.11 -35.83 53.70
N PRO A 706 56.02 -35.91 52.72
CA PRO A 706 55.70 -36.40 51.38
C PRO A 706 55.13 -37.82 51.41
N ASN A 707 53.88 -38.00 50.98
CA ASN A 707 53.19 -39.29 50.95
C ASN A 707 52.28 -39.43 49.72
N SER A 708 52.80 -39.12 48.53
CA SER A 708 52.12 -39.11 47.22
C SER A 708 51.12 -40.24 46.88
N GLY A 709 51.12 -41.37 47.58
CA GLY A 709 50.11 -42.43 47.46
C GLY A 709 48.81 -42.15 48.22
N GLN A 710 48.81 -41.19 49.17
CA GLN A 710 47.71 -40.84 50.08
C GLN A 710 47.07 -42.05 50.75
N GLU A 711 47.87 -43.06 51.09
CA GLU A 711 47.39 -44.19 51.88
C GLU A 711 46.84 -43.67 53.23
N ASP A 712 45.65 -44.16 53.58
CA ASP A 712 44.83 -43.80 54.75
C ASP A 712 43.95 -45.03 55.03
N PHE A 713 44.48 -45.94 55.86
CA PHE A 713 43.95 -47.28 56.04
C PHE A 713 42.64 -47.29 56.83
N ASP A 714 42.57 -46.51 57.91
CA ASP A 714 41.40 -46.40 58.78
C ASP A 714 40.37 -45.35 58.33
N LYS A 715 40.74 -44.46 57.40
CA LYS A 715 39.91 -43.42 56.78
C LYS A 715 39.47 -42.32 57.72
N ASP A 716 40.28 -42.00 58.72
CA ASP A 716 40.01 -40.88 59.61
C ASP A 716 40.40 -39.50 59.01
N GLY A 717 41.12 -39.53 57.88
CA GLY A 717 41.57 -38.36 57.12
C GLY A 717 42.97 -37.86 57.47
N ILE A 718 43.70 -38.58 58.34
CA ILE A 718 45.13 -38.51 58.55
C ILE A 718 45.75 -39.65 57.72
N GLY A 719 46.86 -39.39 57.03
CA GLY A 719 47.49 -40.43 56.20
C GLY A 719 48.41 -41.33 57.02
N ASP A 720 48.54 -42.60 56.64
CA ASP A 720 49.40 -43.60 57.31
C ASP A 720 50.86 -43.12 57.52
N ALA A 721 51.33 -42.21 56.65
CA ALA A 721 52.68 -41.67 56.75
C ALA A 721 52.88 -40.76 57.98
N CYS A 722 51.83 -40.08 58.44
CA CYS A 722 51.86 -39.14 59.54
C CYS A 722 50.85 -39.45 60.66
N ASP A 723 50.15 -40.57 60.56
CA ASP A 723 49.38 -41.13 61.66
C ASP A 723 50.32 -41.74 62.71
N GLU A 724 49.87 -41.73 63.96
CA GLU A 724 50.55 -42.42 65.05
C GLU A 724 49.97 -43.84 65.30
N ASP A 725 48.79 -44.14 64.73
CA ASP A 725 47.98 -45.36 64.88
C ASP A 725 47.15 -45.64 63.60
N ASP A 726 47.79 -46.19 62.56
CA ASP A 726 47.27 -46.38 61.20
C ASP A 726 45.98 -47.23 61.09
N ASP A 727 45.65 -48.04 62.12
CA ASP A 727 44.42 -48.84 62.16
C ASP A 727 43.45 -48.49 63.29
N ASN A 728 43.75 -47.39 64.01
CA ASN A 728 42.96 -46.81 65.08
C ASN A 728 42.55 -47.84 66.17
N ASP A 729 43.43 -48.82 66.45
CA ASP A 729 43.21 -49.86 67.47
C ASP A 729 43.56 -49.40 68.90
N GLY A 730 44.09 -48.18 69.03
CA GLY A 730 44.48 -47.54 70.28
C GLY A 730 45.92 -47.84 70.70
N VAL A 731 46.73 -48.47 69.84
CA VAL A 731 48.14 -48.80 70.06
C VAL A 731 49.00 -48.21 68.97
N SER A 732 49.87 -47.27 69.34
CA SER A 732 50.79 -46.65 68.39
C SER A 732 51.68 -47.65 67.62
N ASP A 733 51.83 -47.41 66.32
CA ASP A 733 52.48 -48.29 65.35
C ASP A 733 53.95 -48.61 65.67
N GLU A 734 54.65 -47.72 66.37
CA GLU A 734 56.03 -47.95 66.81
C GLU A 734 56.17 -49.14 67.78
N LYS A 735 55.05 -49.62 68.36
CA LYS A 735 55.03 -50.63 69.44
C LYS A 735 54.50 -52.00 68.99
N VAL A 736 54.08 -52.15 67.73
CA VAL A 736 53.46 -53.37 67.19
C VAL A 736 54.25 -53.97 66.02
N GLY A 737 54.06 -55.28 65.77
CA GLY A 737 54.64 -55.98 64.62
C GLY A 737 53.75 -56.00 63.37
N TRP A 738 52.53 -55.43 63.46
CA TRP A 738 51.47 -55.52 62.45
C TRP A 738 50.67 -54.19 62.37
N ALA A 739 51.30 -53.11 61.91
CA ALA A 739 50.75 -51.74 61.89
C ALA A 739 49.54 -51.49 60.94
N LEU A 740 48.95 -52.51 60.29
CA LEU A 740 47.85 -52.31 59.31
C LEU A 740 46.74 -53.35 59.51
N LEU A 741 46.58 -53.86 60.73
CA LEU A 741 45.69 -54.98 61.04
C LEU A 741 45.12 -54.80 62.44
N SER A 742 43.89 -54.26 62.52
CA SER A 742 43.22 -54.06 63.80
C SER A 742 43.16 -55.39 64.58
N ASN A 743 43.93 -55.51 65.67
CA ASN A 743 43.82 -56.65 66.56
C ASN A 743 42.74 -56.34 67.59
N THR A 744 41.51 -56.77 67.30
CA THR A 744 40.40 -56.74 68.28
C THR A 744 40.74 -57.44 69.58
#